data_AF-B0CDL0-F1
#
_entry.id   AF-B0CDL0-F1
#
_cell.length_a   1.000
_cell.length_b   1.000
_cell.length_c   1.000
_cell.angle_alpha   90.00
_cell.angle_beta   90.00
_cell.angle_gamma   90.00
#
_symmetry.space_group_name_H-M   'P 1'
#
loop_
_entity.id
_entity.type
_entity.pdbx_description
1 polymer ?
#
loop_
_entity_poly.entity_id
_entity_poly.type
_entity_poly.pdbx_seq_one_letter_code
_entity_poly.pdbx_strand_id
1 'polypeptide(L)'
;MGLLQGFWNFLSTDVRDFPWGEVAQQGIEAVKTTSEVGKAIKEQAPHIKQLKPHLKQIEPFLETINSPITQLAVSGLPFLSIGISFVKIYLSLSKEEPSFESSVVLVSQLAYLQSLEEVIKGNHDEETQKKLEKIWLQKLVKRQLNKITAQELSQSEAKAATSRFPESSLAQQFNSVLQEQLDQIELDSTLSQRFVNQVCWGTHQFLHQAIAEAGDEVSVLADVYRTGGKAIQDRYDSINTYLQEHIQPLPHEQVFDETEPRITFLDLYVSLDVQPLDQSGDPTGQQPINIHKWAKNILDSNDEQRKLMFIEGEAGRGKSVFCRMFADLVRQDYQFSFVPILIRLRRLQVLKNNLTETLEDSPELEQVRFIRGNNAWLADPNTRFLIILDGFDELLLEGRDSGGLKEFLQQVAAFQNESNHQCLITGRPLALQGIAQLITQTKNLQRVKIQPMNDHLRSDWLGKWRRKFGNQEVTEFENFLAACPEEIHNNLAREPLVLYLLARLHREGRLQSAMFAKAEGIAAKLCIYRESIKWVLEKQRDDENIRLAGVEDLEDLHDVLKEAALCVVQSGNETAKLSMVKQRFKNTSNPVAEILKQAEDTTKTSEDKVLNNLLTTFYIKPGEGDKRGSVEFAHKSFGEFLFAERLQSAIEDWTRLDHRGRRFVLDDRQFHEQLYDLLGYGGLSVEIVDYLMELLKTSNQYQPIPLFQRLHEFYLNWCEGEFIDSSPAENLPQKKFLQLQSVNINSGLRQVDVFTGLNVLILLLRLHSDNQQKPKSEACDELIFYPCGKRESTDFKTHRFLQILQYSDCLGPGTFTRLIGSHSRYANLSDTYLSGTYLSNANLSSANLDGANLDGAYLDGTNLSGANLSGAYFDGAYLDGANLSNANLSNAYLSGAYLDVANLSGANLSGANLSGANLSGANLSGANLSGAYLSGAYLDGANLSGAYLDGANLSGANLSGAIMPQGFTS
;
A
#
# COMPACT_ATOMS: atom_id res chain seq x y z
N MET A 1 5.58 44.97 -52.05
CA MET A 1 6.76 45.19 -51.18
C MET A 1 6.54 46.18 -50.03
N GLY A 2 5.78 47.29 -50.15
CA GLY A 2 5.73 48.32 -49.09
C GLY A 2 4.68 48.22 -47.97
N LEU A 3 3.52 47.58 -48.18
CA LEU A 3 2.40 47.61 -47.19
C LEU A 3 2.41 46.44 -46.18
N LEU A 4 2.99 45.28 -46.56
CA LEU A 4 3.26 44.16 -45.66
C LEU A 4 4.32 44.51 -44.62
N GLN A 5 5.34 45.28 -44.98
CA GLN A 5 6.35 45.76 -44.04
C GLN A 5 5.77 46.80 -43.05
N GLY A 6 4.73 47.55 -43.44
CA GLY A 6 4.05 48.55 -42.60
C GLY A 6 3.10 47.97 -41.54
N PHE A 7 2.32 46.94 -41.88
CA PHE A 7 1.44 46.23 -40.94
C PHE A 7 2.24 45.38 -39.93
N TRP A 8 3.39 44.87 -40.36
CA TRP A 8 4.29 44.12 -39.48
C TRP A 8 5.22 45.01 -38.65
N ASN A 9 5.66 46.17 -39.16
CA ASN A 9 6.26 47.21 -38.31
C ASN A 9 5.26 47.63 -37.22
N PHE A 10 3.98 47.82 -37.55
CA PHE A 10 2.92 48.15 -36.59
C PHE A 10 2.76 47.13 -35.44
N LEU A 11 2.90 45.84 -35.71
CA LEU A 11 2.79 44.74 -34.74
C LEU A 11 4.13 44.38 -34.05
N SER A 12 5.23 45.05 -34.40
CA SER A 12 6.58 44.84 -33.86
C SER A 12 7.20 46.09 -33.21
N THR A 13 6.50 47.23 -33.22
CA THR A 13 6.88 48.44 -32.47
C THR A 13 6.62 48.24 -30.97
N ASP A 14 7.55 48.69 -30.12
CA ASP A 14 7.46 48.66 -28.66
C ASP A 14 6.12 49.28 -28.20
N VAL A 15 5.41 48.61 -27.28
CA VAL A 15 4.08 49.02 -26.77
C VAL A 15 4.09 50.44 -26.20
N ARG A 16 5.28 50.95 -25.82
CA ARG A 16 5.51 52.32 -25.33
C ARG A 16 5.39 53.41 -26.41
N ASP A 17 5.38 53.08 -27.69
CA ASP A 17 5.36 54.04 -28.80
C ASP A 17 3.98 54.23 -29.48
N PHE A 18 2.93 53.61 -28.94
CA PHE A 18 1.54 53.81 -29.39
C PHE A 18 0.69 54.52 -28.33
N PRO A 19 -0.34 55.32 -28.70
CA PRO A 19 -1.29 55.98 -27.79
C PRO A 19 -2.29 54.96 -27.21
N TRP A 20 -1.78 53.82 -26.75
CA TRP A 20 -2.48 52.78 -25.99
C TRP A 20 -2.03 52.78 -24.53
N GLY A 21 -1.03 53.61 -24.17
CA GLY A 21 -0.51 53.72 -22.80
C GLY A 21 -1.57 54.08 -21.74
N GLU A 22 -2.56 54.90 -22.09
CA GLU A 22 -3.67 55.23 -21.17
C GLU A 22 -4.72 54.10 -21.08
N VAL A 23 -4.93 53.32 -22.16
CA VAL A 23 -5.89 52.20 -22.17
C VAL A 23 -5.29 50.94 -21.52
N ALA A 24 -3.98 50.74 -21.64
CA ALA A 24 -3.26 49.72 -20.88
C ALA A 24 -3.26 50.06 -19.38
N GLN A 25 -3.01 51.31 -18.98
CA GLN A 25 -3.07 51.69 -17.56
C GLN A 25 -4.48 51.66 -16.96
N GLN A 26 -5.53 52.05 -17.71
CA GLN A 26 -6.91 51.97 -17.21
C GLN A 26 -7.52 50.57 -17.37
N GLY A 27 -7.06 49.75 -18.31
CA GLY A 27 -7.54 48.39 -18.57
C GLY A 27 -6.87 47.31 -17.72
N ILE A 28 -5.64 47.51 -17.26
CA ILE A 28 -4.92 46.58 -16.37
C ILE A 28 -5.61 46.46 -15.00
N GLU A 29 -6.33 47.49 -14.53
CA GLU A 29 -7.14 47.41 -13.30
C GLU A 29 -8.60 46.98 -13.54
N ALA A 30 -9.12 47.14 -14.76
CA ALA A 30 -10.56 46.96 -15.03
C ALA A 30 -10.96 45.62 -15.67
N VAL A 31 -10.03 44.85 -16.26
CA VAL A 31 -10.40 43.69 -17.09
C VAL A 31 -9.95 42.38 -16.45
N LYS A 32 -10.78 41.87 -15.53
CA LYS A 32 -10.58 40.56 -14.87
C LYS A 32 -11.28 39.39 -15.57
N THR A 33 -11.97 39.61 -16.70
CA THR A 33 -12.78 38.56 -17.35
C THR A 33 -12.50 38.41 -18.85
N THR A 34 -12.49 37.15 -19.33
CA THR A 34 -12.22 36.74 -20.71
C THR A 34 -13.17 37.34 -21.75
N SER A 35 -14.37 37.79 -21.36
CA SER A 35 -15.37 38.33 -22.29
C SER A 35 -15.15 39.80 -22.69
N GLU A 36 -14.43 40.57 -21.87
CA GLU A 36 -14.29 42.03 -22.03
C GLU A 36 -13.19 42.40 -23.03
N VAL A 37 -12.10 41.64 -23.09
CA VAL A 37 -11.04 41.81 -24.11
C VAL A 37 -11.59 41.51 -25.50
N GLY A 38 -12.37 40.43 -25.64
CA GLY A 38 -13.02 40.08 -26.91
C GLY A 38 -13.99 41.16 -27.40
N LYS A 39 -14.71 41.83 -26.49
CA LYS A 39 -15.57 42.98 -26.80
C LYS A 39 -14.78 44.20 -27.26
N ALA A 40 -13.71 44.57 -26.56
CA ALA A 40 -12.88 45.72 -26.92
C ALA A 40 -12.25 45.57 -28.32
N ILE A 41 -11.81 44.36 -28.68
CA ILE A 41 -11.28 44.08 -30.02
C ILE A 41 -12.41 44.09 -31.08
N LYS A 42 -13.62 43.58 -30.74
CA LYS A 42 -14.80 43.60 -31.63
C LYS A 42 -15.32 45.02 -31.89
N GLU A 43 -15.23 45.92 -30.91
CA GLU A 43 -15.57 47.35 -31.04
C GLU A 43 -14.60 48.11 -31.96
N GLN A 44 -13.33 47.70 -32.03
CA GLN A 44 -12.30 48.26 -32.91
C GLN A 44 -12.30 47.66 -34.34
N ALA A 45 -13.07 46.59 -34.59
CA ALA A 45 -13.20 45.92 -35.89
C ALA A 45 -13.56 46.81 -37.10
N PRO A 46 -14.28 47.95 -36.98
CA PRO A 46 -14.53 48.87 -38.09
C PRO A 46 -13.26 49.52 -38.65
N HIS A 47 -12.23 49.75 -37.83
CA HIS A 47 -10.94 50.27 -38.31
C HIS A 47 -10.14 49.21 -39.07
N ILE A 48 -10.28 47.93 -38.69
CA ILE A 48 -9.66 46.78 -39.36
C ILE A 48 -10.30 46.51 -40.74
N LYS A 49 -11.59 46.85 -40.94
CA LYS A 49 -12.29 46.77 -42.23
C LYS A 49 -11.67 47.62 -43.35
N GLN A 50 -10.78 48.58 -43.05
CA GLN A 50 -10.08 49.36 -44.07
C GLN A 50 -8.98 48.55 -44.80
N LEU A 51 -8.58 47.38 -44.28
CA LEU A 51 -7.57 46.48 -44.87
C LEU A 51 -8.14 45.43 -45.85
N LYS A 52 -9.46 45.48 -46.09
CA LYS A 52 -10.23 44.52 -46.91
C LYS A 52 -9.67 44.19 -48.31
N PRO A 53 -9.05 45.12 -49.07
CA PRO A 53 -8.48 44.81 -50.38
C PRO A 53 -7.16 44.02 -50.32
N HIS A 54 -6.48 44.03 -49.16
CA HIS A 54 -5.17 43.38 -48.96
C HIS A 54 -5.28 41.97 -48.37
N LEU A 55 -6.48 41.55 -47.97
CA LEU A 55 -6.79 40.24 -47.39
C LEU A 55 -7.21 39.18 -48.43
N LYS A 56 -7.24 39.51 -49.73
CA LYS A 56 -7.76 38.64 -50.81
C LYS A 56 -6.72 37.78 -51.55
N GLN A 57 -5.48 37.73 -51.07
CA GLN A 57 -4.43 36.87 -51.62
C GLN A 57 -3.79 36.10 -50.46
N ILE A 58 -4.44 35.03 -50.01
CA ILE A 58 -4.01 34.28 -48.82
C ILE A 58 -4.12 32.79 -49.06
N GLU A 59 -2.96 32.13 -49.04
CA GLU A 59 -2.77 30.83 -48.42
C GLU A 59 -1.33 30.79 -47.84
N PRO A 60 -1.07 30.23 -46.64
CA PRO A 60 -1.97 30.05 -45.50
C PRO A 60 -1.62 30.97 -44.32
N PHE A 61 -2.67 31.29 -43.58
CA PHE A 61 -2.80 31.93 -42.25
C PHE A 61 -1.74 31.56 -41.18
N LEU A 62 -0.97 30.50 -41.42
CA LEU A 62 -0.02 29.86 -40.53
C LEU A 62 1.32 30.61 -40.39
N GLU A 63 1.89 31.24 -41.41
CA GLU A 63 3.17 31.98 -41.27
C GLU A 63 3.07 33.24 -40.38
N THR A 64 1.84 33.66 -40.06
CA THR A 64 1.46 35.02 -39.58
C THR A 64 1.18 35.07 -38.06
N ILE A 65 1.40 33.99 -37.29
CA ILE A 65 1.26 34.01 -35.81
C ILE A 65 2.53 34.55 -35.10
N ASN A 66 3.51 35.05 -35.86
CA ASN A 66 4.91 35.15 -35.43
C ASN A 66 5.40 36.45 -34.74
N SER A 67 4.57 37.36 -34.20
CA SER A 67 5.16 38.56 -33.54
C SER A 67 4.46 39.14 -32.31
N PRO A 68 3.12 39.25 -32.20
CA PRO A 68 2.49 39.88 -31.02
C PRO A 68 1.96 38.89 -29.99
N ILE A 69 1.41 37.76 -30.46
CA ILE A 69 0.72 36.76 -29.62
C ILE A 69 1.71 36.07 -28.67
N THR A 70 2.97 35.95 -29.08
CA THR A 70 4.05 35.40 -28.28
C THR A 70 4.56 36.33 -27.19
N GLN A 71 4.37 37.65 -27.32
CA GLN A 71 4.64 38.61 -26.23
C GLN A 71 3.50 38.65 -25.21
N LEU A 72 2.26 38.35 -25.64
CA LEU A 72 1.09 38.28 -24.76
C LEU A 72 1.14 37.09 -23.79
N ALA A 73 1.64 35.93 -24.24
CA ALA A 73 1.89 34.76 -23.38
C ALA A 73 2.91 35.06 -22.27
N VAL A 74 3.90 35.91 -22.54
CA VAL A 74 4.90 36.35 -21.55
C VAL A 74 4.32 37.38 -20.56
N SER A 75 3.19 38.02 -20.90
CA SER A 75 2.55 39.07 -20.09
C SER A 75 1.39 38.60 -19.19
N GLY A 76 1.04 37.31 -19.21
CA GLY A 76 -0.03 36.74 -18.37
C GLY A 76 -1.46 37.00 -18.84
N LEU A 77 -1.67 37.36 -20.12
CA LEU A 77 -2.98 37.57 -20.72
C LEU A 77 -3.58 36.25 -21.26
N PRO A 78 -4.91 36.07 -21.29
CA PRO A 78 -5.57 34.80 -21.67
C PRO A 78 -5.33 34.46 -23.16
N PHE A 79 -4.26 33.72 -23.41
CA PHE A 79 -3.74 33.39 -24.74
C PHE A 79 -4.78 32.72 -25.65
N LEU A 80 -5.46 31.68 -25.14
CA LEU A 80 -6.50 30.95 -25.84
C LEU A 80 -7.62 31.87 -26.36
N SER A 81 -8.21 32.69 -25.48
CA SER A 81 -9.34 33.56 -25.81
C SER A 81 -8.95 34.69 -26.77
N ILE A 82 -7.73 35.20 -26.66
CA ILE A 82 -7.21 36.20 -27.60
C ILE A 82 -6.99 35.57 -28.99
N GLY A 83 -6.36 34.39 -29.05
CA GLY A 83 -6.15 33.65 -30.29
C GLY A 83 -7.45 33.36 -31.02
N ILE A 84 -8.47 32.89 -30.30
CA ILE A 84 -9.80 32.61 -30.85
C ILE A 84 -10.49 33.89 -31.34
N SER A 85 -10.34 35.00 -30.62
CA SER A 85 -10.88 36.30 -31.05
C SER A 85 -10.29 36.77 -32.38
N PHE A 86 -8.99 36.57 -32.60
CA PHE A 86 -8.35 36.86 -33.89
C PHE A 86 -8.85 35.96 -35.03
N VAL A 87 -9.04 34.67 -34.76
CA VAL A 87 -9.64 33.73 -35.73
C VAL A 87 -11.04 34.21 -36.14
N LYS A 88 -11.89 34.57 -35.17
CA LYS A 88 -13.25 35.11 -35.43
C LYS A 88 -13.24 36.37 -36.28
N ILE A 89 -12.34 37.31 -35.98
CA ILE A 89 -12.21 38.57 -36.74
C ILE A 89 -11.81 38.29 -38.19
N TYR A 90 -10.83 37.40 -38.40
CA TYR A 90 -10.41 37.01 -39.75
C TYR A 90 -11.57 36.41 -40.56
N LEU A 91 -12.32 35.46 -39.98
CA LEU A 91 -13.47 34.84 -40.63
C LEU A 91 -14.58 35.84 -40.99
N SER A 92 -14.82 36.82 -40.11
CA SER A 92 -15.76 37.90 -40.38
C SER A 92 -15.33 38.82 -41.55
N LEU A 93 -14.03 38.89 -41.83
CA LEU A 93 -13.43 39.74 -42.86
C LEU A 93 -13.25 39.00 -44.21
N SER A 94 -12.88 37.72 -44.19
CA SER A 94 -12.65 36.89 -45.39
C SER A 94 -13.95 36.48 -46.08
N LYS A 95 -15.03 36.25 -45.32
CA LYS A 95 -16.32 35.69 -45.79
C LYS A 95 -16.23 34.28 -46.40
N GLU A 96 -15.11 33.59 -46.26
CA GLU A 96 -14.93 32.20 -46.68
C GLU A 96 -14.90 31.32 -45.43
N GLU A 97 -15.77 30.31 -45.37
CA GLU A 97 -15.74 29.33 -44.28
C GLU A 97 -14.55 28.38 -44.46
N PRO A 98 -13.67 28.24 -43.44
CA PRO A 98 -12.54 27.34 -43.50
C PRO A 98 -13.02 25.89 -43.52
N SER A 99 -12.22 25.00 -44.13
CA SER A 99 -12.49 23.57 -44.06
C SER A 99 -12.43 23.07 -42.61
N PHE A 100 -13.07 21.93 -42.34
CA PHE A 100 -13.03 21.29 -41.02
C PHE A 100 -11.58 21.02 -40.58
N GLU A 101 -10.77 20.51 -41.51
CA GLU A 101 -9.37 20.14 -41.29
C GLU A 101 -8.53 21.36 -40.90
N SER A 102 -8.67 22.45 -41.66
CA SER A 102 -7.95 23.71 -41.39
C SER A 102 -8.34 24.29 -40.02
N SER A 103 -9.62 24.18 -39.65
CA SER A 103 -10.12 24.65 -38.37
C SER A 103 -9.58 23.82 -37.21
N VAL A 104 -9.54 22.49 -37.35
CA VAL A 104 -8.99 21.58 -36.33
C VAL A 104 -7.50 21.83 -36.10
N VAL A 105 -6.71 22.04 -37.15
CA VAL A 105 -5.27 22.34 -37.02
C VAL A 105 -5.04 23.61 -36.20
N LEU A 106 -5.78 24.68 -36.50
CA LEU A 106 -5.64 25.97 -35.82
C LEU A 106 -5.99 25.89 -34.33
N VAL A 107 -7.14 25.30 -34.02
CA VAL A 107 -7.60 25.19 -32.64
C VAL A 107 -6.72 24.22 -31.85
N SER A 108 -6.25 23.13 -32.46
CA SER A 108 -5.30 22.20 -31.83
C SER A 108 -3.96 22.86 -31.53
N GLN A 109 -3.47 23.74 -32.41
CA GLN A 109 -2.22 24.47 -32.18
C GLN A 109 -2.36 25.46 -31.01
N LEU A 110 -3.47 26.22 -30.96
CA LEU A 110 -3.74 27.12 -29.84
C LEU A 110 -3.87 26.36 -28.51
N ALA A 111 -4.57 25.22 -28.53
CA ALA A 111 -4.73 24.35 -27.38
C ALA A 111 -3.40 23.74 -26.91
N TYR A 112 -2.53 23.33 -27.83
CA TYR A 112 -1.22 22.78 -27.50
C TYR A 112 -0.32 23.84 -26.84
N LEU A 113 -0.35 25.07 -27.35
CA LEU A 113 0.39 26.18 -26.76
C LEU A 113 -0.17 26.60 -25.40
N GLN A 114 -1.50 26.58 -25.22
CA GLN A 114 -2.12 26.80 -23.92
C GLN A 114 -1.72 25.71 -22.92
N SER A 115 -1.70 24.44 -23.36
CA SER A 115 -1.24 23.33 -22.52
C SER A 115 0.23 23.49 -22.14
N LEU A 116 1.07 23.93 -23.08
CA LEU A 116 2.48 24.21 -22.82
C LEU A 116 2.64 25.32 -21.78
N GLU A 117 1.88 26.41 -21.90
CA GLU A 117 1.90 27.52 -20.95
C GLU A 117 1.50 27.08 -19.54
N GLU A 118 0.42 26.32 -19.40
CA GLU A 118 -0.05 25.84 -18.10
C GLU A 118 0.92 24.84 -17.46
N VAL A 119 1.56 23.97 -18.25
CA VAL A 119 2.61 23.06 -17.75
C VAL A 119 3.86 23.84 -17.31
N ILE A 120 4.23 24.93 -18.01
CA ILE A 120 5.36 25.79 -17.59
C ILE A 120 5.03 26.52 -16.28
N LYS A 121 3.82 27.10 -16.16
CA LYS A 121 3.37 27.79 -14.93
C LYS A 121 3.24 26.83 -13.75
N GLY A 122 2.83 25.59 -14.00
CA GLY A 122 2.66 24.54 -12.99
C GLY A 122 3.97 23.94 -12.49
N ASN A 123 5.12 24.21 -13.14
CA ASN A 123 6.39 23.65 -12.71
C ASN A 123 6.93 24.38 -11.46
N HIS A 124 7.14 23.63 -10.38
CA HIS A 124 7.56 24.15 -9.09
C HIS A 124 9.09 24.10 -8.87
N ASP A 125 9.86 23.52 -9.78
CA ASP A 125 11.33 23.49 -9.69
C ASP A 125 11.94 24.75 -10.29
N GLU A 126 12.52 25.63 -9.47
CA GLU A 126 13.07 26.91 -9.91
C GLU A 126 14.16 26.78 -10.99
N GLU A 127 14.98 25.72 -10.95
CA GLU A 127 16.06 25.52 -11.92
C GLU A 127 15.51 25.08 -13.28
N THR A 128 14.62 24.09 -13.27
CA THR A 128 13.91 23.62 -14.47
C THR A 128 13.04 24.73 -15.04
N GLN A 129 12.33 25.49 -14.21
CA GLN A 129 11.54 26.64 -14.62
C GLN A 129 12.41 27.70 -15.32
N LYS A 130 13.56 28.08 -14.74
CA LYS A 130 14.51 29.01 -15.40
C LYS A 130 15.06 28.48 -16.73
N LYS A 131 15.21 27.16 -16.88
CA LYS A 131 15.62 26.54 -18.16
C LYS A 131 14.46 26.53 -19.16
N LEU A 132 13.24 26.21 -18.73
CA LEU A 132 12.03 26.22 -19.55
C LEU A 132 11.61 27.63 -19.97
N GLU A 133 11.84 28.65 -19.16
CA GLU A 133 11.63 30.06 -19.49
C GLU A 133 12.54 30.54 -20.64
N LYS A 134 13.65 29.84 -20.90
CA LYS A 134 14.51 30.08 -22.09
C LYS A 134 13.91 29.51 -23.37
N ILE A 135 12.85 28.70 -23.31
CA ILE A 135 12.09 28.27 -24.48
C ILE A 135 11.46 29.53 -25.08
N TRP A 136 12.07 30.02 -26.15
CA TRP A 136 11.46 31.06 -26.96
C TRP A 136 10.26 30.46 -27.70
N LEU A 137 9.06 30.61 -27.13
CA LEU A 137 7.77 30.27 -27.76
C LEU A 137 7.74 30.74 -29.23
N GLN A 138 8.38 31.87 -29.56
CA GLN A 138 8.51 32.41 -30.92
C GLN A 138 9.24 31.47 -31.90
N LYS A 139 10.34 30.82 -31.48
CA LYS A 139 11.07 29.86 -32.32
C LYS A 139 10.33 28.53 -32.45
N LEU A 140 9.66 28.09 -31.38
CA LEU A 140 8.92 26.84 -31.32
C LEU A 140 7.69 26.87 -32.25
N VAL A 141 6.90 27.95 -32.15
CA VAL A 141 5.77 28.23 -33.04
C VAL A 141 6.22 28.31 -34.50
N LYS A 142 7.29 29.05 -34.81
CA LYS A 142 7.83 29.16 -36.18
C LYS A 142 8.27 27.82 -36.78
N ARG A 143 8.84 26.91 -36.00
CA ARG A 143 9.24 25.57 -36.47
C ARG A 143 8.05 24.62 -36.63
N GLN A 144 7.06 24.68 -35.73
CA GLN A 144 5.82 23.90 -35.88
C GLN A 144 5.12 24.27 -37.20
N LEU A 145 5.00 25.57 -37.48
CA LEU A 145 4.37 26.09 -38.70
C LEU A 145 5.07 25.64 -40.00
N ASN A 146 6.41 25.60 -40.01
CA ASN A 146 7.18 25.16 -41.17
C ASN A 146 7.08 23.65 -41.46
N LYS A 147 6.79 22.81 -40.45
CA LYS A 147 6.57 21.36 -40.63
C LYS A 147 5.12 21.04 -41.02
N ILE A 148 4.14 21.77 -40.48
CA ILE A 148 2.69 21.55 -40.72
C ILE A 148 2.27 21.99 -42.13
N THR A 149 2.86 23.07 -42.67
CA THR A 149 2.52 23.60 -44.00
C THR A 149 2.93 22.69 -45.17
N ALA A 150 3.60 21.55 -44.91
CA ALA A 150 4.04 20.60 -45.94
C ALA A 150 3.08 19.43 -46.19
N GLN A 151 2.01 19.24 -45.39
CA GLN A 151 1.10 18.09 -45.49
C GLN A 151 -0.35 18.50 -45.16
N GLU A 152 -1.28 18.34 -46.12
CA GLU A 152 -2.72 18.53 -45.88
C GLU A 152 -3.27 17.40 -45.00
N LEU A 153 -3.96 17.75 -43.91
CA LEU A 153 -4.64 16.77 -43.05
C LEU A 153 -5.85 16.17 -43.78
N SER A 154 -6.03 14.86 -43.71
CA SER A 154 -7.28 14.23 -44.15
C SER A 154 -8.41 14.46 -43.15
N GLN A 155 -9.66 14.37 -43.62
CA GLN A 155 -10.85 14.46 -42.75
C GLN A 155 -10.84 13.40 -41.63
N SER A 156 -10.25 12.22 -41.89
CA SER A 156 -10.12 11.15 -40.89
C SER A 156 -9.12 11.53 -39.78
N GLU A 157 -7.99 12.12 -40.14
CA GLU A 157 -6.98 12.58 -39.18
C GLU A 157 -7.49 13.76 -38.36
N ALA A 158 -8.28 14.66 -38.95
CA ALA A 158 -8.86 15.79 -38.24
C ALA A 158 -9.88 15.33 -37.19
N LYS A 159 -10.71 14.33 -37.53
CA LYS A 159 -11.61 13.68 -36.56
C LYS A 159 -10.83 13.00 -35.45
N ALA A 160 -9.78 12.25 -35.79
CA ALA A 160 -8.92 11.60 -34.80
C ALA A 160 -8.25 12.59 -33.85
N ALA A 161 -7.79 13.75 -34.34
CA ALA A 161 -7.21 14.79 -33.49
C ALA A 161 -8.22 15.40 -32.49
N THR A 162 -9.48 15.55 -32.88
CA THR A 162 -10.54 16.05 -31.98
C THR A 162 -11.04 15.02 -30.98
N SER A 163 -10.93 13.72 -31.29
CA SER A 163 -11.44 12.63 -30.45
C SER A 163 -10.37 11.96 -29.58
N ARG A 164 -9.14 11.82 -30.09
CA ARG A 164 -8.01 11.19 -29.40
C ARG A 164 -6.72 11.91 -29.76
N PHE A 165 -6.55 13.11 -29.21
CA PHE A 165 -5.43 13.98 -29.56
C PHE A 165 -4.06 13.32 -29.36
N PRO A 166 -3.75 12.63 -28.23
CA PRO A 166 -2.41 12.11 -27.98
C PRO A 166 -1.89 11.09 -29.00
N GLU A 167 -2.79 10.38 -29.69
CA GLU A 167 -2.45 9.39 -30.73
C GLU A 167 -2.57 9.93 -32.15
N SER A 168 -2.93 11.20 -32.30
CA SER A 168 -3.10 11.84 -33.60
C SER A 168 -1.76 12.14 -34.28
N SER A 169 -1.78 12.22 -35.62
CA SER A 169 -0.62 12.68 -36.39
C SER A 169 -0.20 14.11 -36.01
N LEU A 170 -1.14 14.96 -35.61
CA LEU A 170 -0.86 16.30 -35.10
C LEU A 170 -0.06 16.28 -33.78
N ALA A 171 -0.43 15.42 -32.83
CA ALA A 171 0.34 15.28 -31.59
C ALA A 171 1.77 14.80 -31.88
N GLN A 172 1.96 13.82 -32.76
CA GLN A 172 3.31 13.35 -33.16
C GLN A 172 4.15 14.50 -33.74
N GLN A 173 3.56 15.31 -34.62
CA GLN A 173 4.24 16.48 -35.19
C GLN A 173 4.58 17.51 -34.13
N PHE A 174 3.62 17.92 -33.29
CA PHE A 174 3.83 18.95 -32.27
C PHE A 174 4.87 18.50 -31.24
N ASN A 175 4.79 17.25 -30.78
CA ASN A 175 5.73 16.64 -29.85
C ASN A 175 7.14 16.56 -30.43
N SER A 176 7.30 16.22 -31.72
CA SER A 176 8.62 16.20 -32.36
C SER A 176 9.30 17.57 -32.36
N VAL A 177 8.54 18.65 -32.56
CA VAL A 177 9.09 20.01 -32.55
C VAL A 177 9.41 20.46 -31.14
N LEU A 178 8.56 20.11 -30.17
CA LEU A 178 8.81 20.42 -28.77
C LEU A 178 10.07 19.69 -28.27
N GLN A 179 10.22 18.41 -28.60
CA GLN A 179 11.40 17.61 -28.25
C GLN A 179 12.69 18.21 -28.82
N GLU A 180 12.70 18.57 -30.12
CA GLU A 180 13.86 19.24 -30.76
C GLU A 180 14.27 20.56 -30.09
N GLN A 181 13.34 21.23 -29.39
CA GLN A 181 13.63 22.46 -28.67
C GLN A 181 14.17 22.18 -27.26
N LEU A 182 13.61 21.17 -26.58
CA LEU A 182 14.09 20.75 -25.26
C LEU A 182 15.52 20.20 -25.33
N ASP A 183 15.84 19.47 -26.40
CA ASP A 183 17.20 18.99 -26.68
C ASP A 183 18.23 20.13 -26.79
N GLN A 184 17.81 21.34 -27.18
CA GLN A 184 18.68 22.52 -27.29
C GLN A 184 18.97 23.20 -25.93
N ILE A 185 18.22 22.85 -24.89
CA ILE A 185 18.28 23.49 -23.57
C ILE A 185 19.05 22.61 -22.56
N GLU A 186 19.61 21.48 -23.00
CA GLU A 186 20.36 20.51 -22.18
C GLU A 186 19.55 20.04 -20.95
N LEU A 187 18.23 19.87 -21.14
CA LEU A 187 17.37 19.22 -20.16
C LEU A 187 17.65 17.72 -20.12
N ASP A 188 17.54 17.13 -18.92
CA ASP A 188 17.59 15.68 -18.76
C ASP A 188 16.56 14.99 -19.67
N SER A 189 16.95 13.90 -20.33
CA SER A 189 16.11 13.24 -21.33
C SER A 189 14.79 12.73 -20.75
N THR A 190 14.79 12.27 -19.50
CA THR A 190 13.59 11.78 -18.83
C THR A 190 12.65 12.92 -18.47
N LEU A 191 13.19 14.04 -17.97
CA LEU A 191 12.41 15.25 -17.73
C LEU A 191 11.83 15.85 -19.02
N SER A 192 12.60 15.85 -20.12
CA SER A 192 12.14 16.31 -21.43
C SER A 192 10.94 15.48 -21.91
N GLN A 193 11.05 14.15 -21.83
CA GLN A 193 9.97 13.26 -22.24
C GLN A 193 8.72 13.44 -21.38
N ARG A 194 8.89 13.59 -20.06
CA ARG A 194 7.78 13.88 -19.14
C ARG A 194 7.07 15.17 -19.53
N PHE A 195 7.84 16.23 -19.78
CA PHE A 195 7.28 17.52 -20.17
C PHE A 195 6.50 17.45 -21.49
N VAL A 196 7.05 16.79 -22.52
CA VAL A 196 6.33 16.55 -23.79
C VAL A 196 5.02 15.80 -23.56
N ASN A 197 5.04 14.78 -22.69
CA ASN A 197 3.84 14.03 -22.35
C ASN A 197 2.80 14.92 -21.65
N GLN A 198 3.17 15.76 -20.68
CA GLN A 198 2.24 16.66 -20.00
C GLN A 198 1.52 17.59 -20.97
N VAL A 199 2.27 18.19 -21.90
CA VAL A 199 1.70 19.09 -22.91
C VAL A 199 0.77 18.32 -23.87
N CYS A 200 1.22 17.15 -24.35
CA CYS A 200 0.45 16.31 -25.25
C CYS A 200 -0.91 15.92 -24.65
N TRP A 201 -0.91 15.39 -23.43
CA TRP A 201 -2.12 14.92 -22.76
C TRP A 201 -3.03 16.08 -22.29
N GLY A 202 -2.46 17.23 -21.90
CA GLY A 202 -3.25 18.42 -21.54
C GLY A 202 -3.94 19.10 -22.72
N THR A 203 -3.39 18.95 -23.94
CA THR A 203 -3.92 19.62 -25.14
C THR A 203 -5.38 19.30 -25.42
N HIS A 204 -5.85 18.09 -25.14
CA HIS A 204 -7.25 17.71 -25.39
C HIS A 204 -8.24 18.53 -24.55
N GLN A 205 -7.90 18.86 -23.30
CA GLN A 205 -8.73 19.71 -22.44
C GLN A 205 -8.90 21.11 -23.06
N PHE A 206 -7.78 21.74 -23.42
CA PHE A 206 -7.79 23.09 -24.00
C PHE A 206 -8.35 23.12 -25.43
N LEU A 207 -8.28 22.01 -26.16
CA LEU A 207 -8.88 21.88 -27.49
C LEU A 207 -10.39 22.02 -27.40
N HIS A 208 -11.05 21.30 -26.49
CA HIS A 208 -12.50 21.40 -26.32
C HIS A 208 -12.93 22.74 -25.71
N GLN A 209 -12.12 23.32 -24.82
CA GLN A 209 -12.33 24.70 -24.37
C GLN A 209 -12.28 25.69 -25.56
N ALA A 210 -11.31 25.53 -26.45
CA ALA A 210 -11.14 26.40 -27.59
C ALA A 210 -12.23 26.22 -28.65
N ILE A 211 -12.71 24.99 -28.87
CA ILE A 211 -13.87 24.71 -29.73
C ILE A 211 -15.13 25.37 -29.12
N ALA A 212 -15.33 25.27 -27.80
CA ALA A 212 -16.46 25.90 -27.10
C ALA A 212 -16.42 27.44 -27.23
N GLU A 213 -15.26 28.04 -27.03
CA GLU A 213 -15.04 29.48 -27.17
C GLU A 213 -15.18 29.95 -28.62
N ALA A 214 -14.81 29.13 -29.61
CA ALA A 214 -15.02 29.42 -31.04
C ALA A 214 -16.51 29.50 -31.40
N GLY A 215 -17.34 28.62 -30.84
CA GLY A 215 -18.81 28.70 -30.84
C GLY A 215 -19.48 28.73 -32.23
N ASP A 216 -20.75 29.18 -32.26
CA ASP A 216 -21.62 29.25 -33.47
C ASP A 216 -21.08 30.15 -34.61
N GLU A 217 -20.01 30.93 -34.38
CA GLU A 217 -19.37 31.76 -35.40
C GLU A 217 -18.51 30.94 -36.38
N VAL A 218 -18.16 29.70 -36.03
CA VAL A 218 -17.53 28.70 -36.93
C VAL A 218 -18.45 27.49 -37.02
N SER A 219 -19.38 27.51 -37.99
CA SER A 219 -20.43 26.50 -38.17
C SER A 219 -19.89 25.06 -38.14
N VAL A 220 -18.72 24.84 -38.76
CA VAL A 220 -18.05 23.56 -38.93
C VAL A 220 -17.48 22.98 -37.61
N LEU A 221 -17.13 23.82 -36.63
CA LEU A 221 -16.65 23.40 -35.30
C LEU A 221 -17.78 23.32 -34.26
N ALA A 222 -18.84 24.12 -34.45
CA ALA A 222 -20.02 24.12 -33.57
C ALA A 222 -20.67 22.72 -33.48
N ASP A 223 -20.63 21.95 -34.56
CA ASP A 223 -21.16 20.58 -34.59
C ASP A 223 -20.35 19.60 -33.72
N VAL A 224 -19.02 19.79 -33.59
CA VAL A 224 -18.18 19.00 -32.67
C VAL A 224 -18.49 19.33 -31.22
N TYR A 225 -18.75 20.61 -30.91
CA TYR A 225 -19.13 21.01 -29.55
C TYR A 225 -20.53 20.51 -29.16
N ARG A 226 -21.49 20.58 -30.09
CA ARG A 226 -22.85 20.07 -29.89
C ARG A 226 -22.88 18.54 -29.75
N THR A 227 -21.96 17.83 -30.41
CA THR A 227 -21.82 16.36 -30.31
C THR A 227 -20.88 15.94 -29.17
N GLY A 228 -21.17 16.37 -27.93
CA GLY A 228 -20.53 15.85 -26.72
C GLY A 228 -19.37 16.67 -26.14
N GLY A 229 -18.95 17.76 -26.79
CA GLY A 229 -17.88 18.64 -26.30
C GLY A 229 -18.16 19.24 -24.91
N LYS A 230 -19.41 19.60 -24.62
CA LYS A 230 -19.79 20.09 -23.28
C LYS A 230 -19.56 19.05 -22.17
N ALA A 231 -19.90 17.79 -22.41
CA ALA A 231 -19.71 16.72 -21.43
C ALA A 231 -18.20 16.46 -21.16
N ILE A 232 -17.37 16.62 -22.19
CA ILE A 232 -15.91 16.53 -22.06
C ILE A 232 -15.37 17.66 -21.18
N GLN A 233 -15.85 18.89 -21.36
CA GLN A 233 -15.43 20.03 -20.54
C GLN A 233 -15.88 19.90 -19.09
N ASP A 234 -17.15 19.58 -18.85
CA ASP A 234 -17.71 19.33 -17.50
C ASP A 234 -16.91 18.23 -16.77
N ARG A 235 -16.40 17.23 -17.49
CA ARG A 235 -15.54 16.17 -16.96
C ARG A 235 -14.17 16.70 -16.50
N TYR A 236 -13.48 17.50 -17.31
CA TYR A 236 -12.19 18.07 -16.92
C TYR A 236 -12.33 19.03 -15.74
N ASP A 237 -13.40 19.83 -15.68
CA ASP A 237 -13.70 20.69 -14.53
C ASP A 237 -13.90 19.85 -13.25
N SER A 238 -14.64 18.76 -13.36
CA SER A 238 -14.84 17.80 -12.27
C SER A 238 -13.54 17.13 -11.81
N ILE A 239 -12.63 16.76 -12.73
CA ILE A 239 -11.30 16.24 -12.40
C ILE A 239 -10.49 17.31 -11.63
N ASN A 240 -10.50 18.56 -12.09
CA ASN A 240 -9.79 19.65 -11.42
C ASN A 240 -10.32 19.90 -10.00
N THR A 241 -11.64 19.87 -9.81
CA THR A 241 -12.25 19.93 -8.46
C THR A 241 -11.78 18.77 -7.58
N TYR A 242 -11.77 17.54 -8.11
CA TYR A 242 -11.29 16.38 -7.37
C TYR A 242 -9.82 16.53 -6.92
N LEU A 243 -8.94 16.99 -7.81
CA LEU A 243 -7.54 17.20 -7.49
C LEU A 243 -7.33 18.25 -6.38
N GLN A 244 -8.17 19.30 -6.35
CA GLN A 244 -8.10 20.36 -5.35
C GLN A 244 -8.71 19.95 -4.00
N GLU A 245 -9.84 19.25 -4.01
CA GLU A 245 -10.60 18.93 -2.80
C GLU A 245 -10.14 17.62 -2.13
N HIS A 246 -9.64 16.65 -2.90
CA HIS A 246 -9.33 15.31 -2.38
C HIS A 246 -7.85 14.93 -2.43
N ILE A 247 -7.05 15.49 -3.35
CA ILE A 247 -5.62 15.13 -3.48
C ILE A 247 -4.71 16.17 -2.82
N GLN A 248 -4.89 17.45 -3.14
CA GLN A 248 -4.07 18.55 -2.61
C GLN A 248 -4.02 18.62 -1.06
N PRO A 249 -5.11 18.33 -0.31
CA PRO A 249 -5.07 18.42 1.15
C PRO A 249 -4.29 17.28 1.83
N LEU A 250 -4.07 16.13 1.16
CA LEU A 250 -3.55 14.91 1.78
C LEU A 250 -2.21 15.10 2.51
N PRO A 251 -1.21 15.83 1.96
CA PRO A 251 0.05 16.06 2.69
C PRO A 251 -0.09 16.92 3.95
N HIS A 252 -1.16 17.73 4.03
CA HIS A 252 -1.42 18.68 5.12
C HIS A 252 -2.35 18.12 6.21
N GLU A 253 -2.80 16.87 6.07
CA GLU A 253 -3.45 16.13 7.13
C GLU A 253 -2.53 16.04 8.37
N GLN A 254 -3.14 16.08 9.56
CA GLN A 254 -2.41 15.97 10.81
C GLN A 254 -1.95 14.53 11.04
N VAL A 255 -0.76 14.36 11.65
CA VAL A 255 -0.26 13.04 12.04
C VAL A 255 -1.09 12.49 13.20
N PHE A 256 -1.34 13.33 14.21
CA PHE A 256 -2.23 13.12 15.34
C PHE A 256 -2.98 14.43 15.61
N ASP A 257 -4.15 14.37 16.26
CA ASP A 257 -5.03 15.51 16.53
C ASP A 257 -4.47 16.45 17.62
N GLU A 258 -3.38 17.14 17.26
CA GLU A 258 -2.61 17.99 18.16
C GLU A 258 -2.83 19.46 17.86
N THR A 259 -3.09 20.25 18.90
CA THR A 259 -3.45 21.66 18.78
C THR A 259 -2.22 22.57 18.76
N GLU A 260 -1.23 22.33 19.62
CA GLU A 260 -0.05 23.21 19.76
C GLU A 260 1.29 22.47 19.97
N PRO A 261 2.23 22.54 19.00
CA PRO A 261 2.03 22.97 17.62
C PRO A 261 1.38 21.87 16.78
N ARG A 262 0.53 22.27 15.83
CA ARG A 262 0.00 21.38 14.79
C ARG A 262 1.12 20.77 13.94
N ILE A 263 1.13 19.43 13.83
CA ILE A 263 2.10 18.68 13.03
C ILE A 263 1.37 17.95 11.89
N THR A 264 1.76 18.25 10.64
CA THR A 264 1.22 17.60 9.44
C THR A 264 2.16 16.51 8.91
N PHE A 265 1.68 15.62 8.04
CA PHE A 265 2.56 14.63 7.42
C PHE A 265 3.69 15.28 6.62
N LEU A 266 3.43 16.37 5.89
CA LEU A 266 4.43 17.09 5.09
C LEU A 266 5.59 17.61 5.95
N ASP A 267 5.28 18.05 7.18
CA ASP A 267 6.25 18.61 8.12
C ASP A 267 7.34 17.61 8.50
N LEU A 268 7.05 16.31 8.46
CA LEU A 268 7.95 15.25 8.91
C LEU A 268 8.36 14.26 7.81
N TYR A 269 7.64 14.26 6.68
CA TYR A 269 7.82 13.24 5.67
C TYR A 269 9.25 13.22 5.10
N VAL A 270 9.87 12.06 5.11
CA VAL A 270 11.12 11.79 4.40
C VAL A 270 10.88 10.63 3.44
N SER A 271 11.32 10.79 2.19
CA SER A 271 11.14 9.78 1.15
C SER A 271 12.10 8.63 1.41
N LEU A 272 11.56 7.47 1.80
CA LEU A 272 12.35 6.30 2.21
C LEU A 272 13.01 5.60 1.02
N ASP A 273 14.04 4.81 1.31
CA ASP A 273 14.63 3.90 0.34
C ASP A 273 13.87 2.58 0.28
N VAL A 274 13.87 1.96 -0.89
CA VAL A 274 13.29 0.65 -1.15
C VAL A 274 14.32 -0.28 -1.78
N GLN A 275 14.26 -1.55 -1.39
CA GLN A 275 15.07 -2.62 -1.94
C GLN A 275 14.29 -3.33 -3.06
N PRO A 276 14.80 -3.35 -4.31
CA PRO A 276 14.19 -4.14 -5.37
C PRO A 276 14.20 -5.62 -5.08
N LEU A 277 13.04 -6.25 -5.21
CA LEU A 277 12.83 -7.67 -5.02
C LEU A 277 12.66 -8.37 -6.37
N ASP A 278 13.08 -9.63 -6.43
CA ASP A 278 12.82 -10.49 -7.57
C ASP A 278 11.38 -11.05 -7.52
N GLN A 279 11.12 -12.04 -8.37
CA GLN A 279 9.83 -12.68 -8.48
C GLN A 279 9.48 -13.56 -7.27
N SER A 280 10.45 -14.19 -6.61
CA SER A 280 10.24 -14.95 -5.37
C SER A 280 10.04 -14.03 -4.17
N GLY A 281 10.48 -12.77 -4.26
CA GLY A 281 10.41 -11.79 -3.17
C GLY A 281 11.74 -11.60 -2.45
N ASP A 282 12.81 -12.13 -3.01
CA ASP A 282 14.16 -12.00 -2.48
C ASP A 282 14.84 -10.75 -3.03
N PRO A 283 15.76 -10.13 -2.27
CA PRO A 283 16.50 -8.96 -2.75
C PRO A 283 17.33 -9.29 -3.99
N THR A 284 17.14 -8.54 -5.07
CA THR A 284 17.84 -8.72 -6.37
C THR A 284 19.35 -8.42 -6.35
N GLY A 285 19.93 -8.14 -5.18
CA GLY A 285 21.32 -7.64 -5.03
C GLY A 285 21.55 -6.21 -5.52
N GLN A 286 20.54 -5.55 -6.08
CA GLN A 286 20.60 -4.13 -6.45
C GLN A 286 20.67 -3.25 -5.20
N GLN A 287 21.34 -2.10 -5.29
CA GLN A 287 21.38 -1.14 -4.18
C GLN A 287 19.98 -0.55 -3.92
N PRO A 288 19.64 -0.25 -2.64
CA PRO A 288 18.42 0.46 -2.32
C PRO A 288 18.30 1.77 -3.11
N ILE A 289 17.09 2.07 -3.57
CA ILE A 289 16.75 3.25 -4.35
C ILE A 289 15.66 4.04 -3.62
N ASN A 290 15.71 5.36 -3.67
CA ASN A 290 14.64 6.20 -3.14
C ASN A 290 13.28 5.84 -3.77
N ILE A 291 12.25 5.69 -2.93
CA ILE A 291 10.92 5.21 -3.34
C ILE A 291 10.23 6.13 -4.36
N HIS A 292 10.38 7.46 -4.23
CA HIS A 292 9.85 8.38 -5.22
C HIS A 292 10.57 8.21 -6.55
N LYS A 293 11.90 8.10 -6.53
CA LYS A 293 12.70 7.90 -7.73
C LYS A 293 12.33 6.60 -8.43
N TRP A 294 12.18 5.50 -7.69
CA TRP A 294 11.75 4.23 -8.23
C TRP A 294 10.38 4.31 -8.92
N ALA A 295 9.37 4.87 -8.24
CA ALA A 295 8.03 4.99 -8.80
C ALA A 295 8.00 5.94 -10.02
N LYS A 296 8.74 7.06 -9.98
CA LYS A 296 8.90 7.98 -11.11
C LYS A 296 9.52 7.29 -12.33
N ASN A 297 10.59 6.52 -12.14
CA ASN A 297 11.23 5.79 -13.24
C ASN A 297 10.26 4.84 -13.98
N ILE A 298 9.27 4.28 -13.28
CA ILE A 298 8.24 3.43 -13.87
C ILE A 298 7.17 4.27 -14.59
N LEU A 299 6.76 5.41 -14.03
CA LEU A 299 5.81 6.31 -14.69
C LEU A 299 6.39 6.92 -15.98
N ASP A 300 7.67 7.28 -15.95
CA ASP A 300 8.40 7.87 -17.06
C ASP A 300 8.81 6.85 -18.14
N SER A 301 8.65 5.54 -17.89
CA SER A 301 9.02 4.54 -18.88
C SER A 301 8.08 4.59 -20.10
N ASN A 302 8.67 4.43 -21.28
CA ASN A 302 7.98 4.33 -22.56
C ASN A 302 7.75 2.86 -22.97
N ASP A 303 7.68 1.94 -22.00
CA ASP A 303 7.43 0.52 -22.28
C ASP A 303 6.06 0.35 -22.96
N GLU A 304 5.98 -0.50 -24.00
CA GLU A 304 4.72 -0.83 -24.69
C GLU A 304 3.69 -1.47 -23.75
N GLN A 305 4.16 -2.08 -22.66
CA GLN A 305 3.32 -2.62 -21.57
C GLN A 305 3.69 -1.96 -20.25
N ARG A 306 2.67 -1.37 -19.61
CA ARG A 306 2.80 -0.77 -18.28
C ARG A 306 2.98 -1.86 -17.22
N LYS A 307 3.89 -1.61 -16.26
CA LYS A 307 4.25 -2.57 -15.20
C LYS A 307 3.46 -2.29 -13.93
N LEU A 308 2.90 -3.31 -13.29
CA LEU A 308 2.24 -3.18 -11.99
C LEU A 308 3.28 -2.90 -10.89
N MET A 309 3.11 -1.80 -10.15
CA MET A 309 3.98 -1.44 -9.03
C MET A 309 3.45 -2.04 -7.72
N PHE A 310 4.32 -2.72 -6.97
CA PHE A 310 3.99 -3.23 -5.65
C PHE A 310 5.05 -2.85 -4.61
N ILE A 311 4.61 -2.17 -3.55
CA ILE A 311 5.45 -1.70 -2.45
C ILE A 311 5.11 -2.49 -1.18
N GLU A 312 6.10 -3.23 -0.70
CA GLU A 312 6.02 -4.02 0.52
C GLU A 312 6.62 -3.26 1.71
N GLY A 313 5.97 -3.37 2.88
CA GLY A 313 6.55 -2.85 4.11
C GLY A 313 5.76 -3.27 5.34
N GLU A 314 6.43 -3.33 6.49
CA GLU A 314 5.79 -3.63 7.77
C GLU A 314 4.85 -2.50 8.24
N ALA A 315 4.10 -2.75 9.30
CA ALA A 315 3.29 -1.72 9.96
C ALA A 315 4.18 -0.55 10.43
N GLY A 316 3.68 0.70 10.34
CA GLY A 316 4.43 1.88 10.76
C GLY A 316 5.59 2.33 9.85
N ARG A 317 5.90 1.59 8.77
CA ARG A 317 6.96 1.94 7.79
C ARG A 317 6.60 3.08 6.82
N GLY A 318 5.39 3.65 6.94
CA GLY A 318 5.00 4.83 6.17
C GLY A 318 4.38 4.56 4.79
N LYS A 319 3.93 3.33 4.48
CA LYS A 319 3.26 2.96 3.21
C LYS A 319 2.15 3.95 2.83
N SER A 320 1.18 4.14 3.72
CA SER A 320 0.04 5.04 3.49
C SER A 320 0.43 6.51 3.45
N VAL A 321 1.49 6.91 4.16
CA VAL A 321 2.01 8.28 4.09
C VAL A 321 2.67 8.51 2.73
N PHE A 322 3.44 7.54 2.22
CA PHE A 322 3.96 7.58 0.86
C PHE A 322 2.82 7.71 -0.16
N CYS A 323 1.74 6.93 -0.06
CA CYS A 323 0.60 7.03 -0.98
C CYS A 323 0.01 8.45 -1.04
N ARG A 324 -0.19 9.10 0.11
CA ARG A 324 -0.67 10.49 0.21
C ARG A 324 0.29 11.47 -0.46
N MET A 325 1.58 11.37 -0.12
CA MET A 325 2.62 12.25 -0.65
C MET A 325 2.83 12.06 -2.14
N PHE A 326 2.77 10.81 -2.61
CA PHE A 326 2.97 10.46 -3.99
C PHE A 326 1.76 10.85 -4.85
N ALA A 327 0.53 10.74 -4.33
CA ALA A 327 -0.65 11.24 -5.01
C ALA A 327 -0.55 12.76 -5.28
N ASP A 328 -0.19 13.55 -4.28
CA ASP A 328 -0.01 15.00 -4.46
C ASP A 328 1.22 15.32 -5.34
N LEU A 329 2.31 14.55 -5.21
CA LEU A 329 3.46 14.68 -6.10
C LEU A 329 3.07 14.42 -7.56
N VAL A 330 2.22 13.44 -7.84
CA VAL A 330 1.77 13.13 -9.21
C VAL A 330 0.86 14.24 -9.74
N ARG A 331 -0.01 14.81 -8.89
CA ARG A 331 -0.81 15.99 -9.23
C ARG A 331 0.07 17.16 -9.70
N GLN A 332 1.24 17.34 -9.08
CA GLN A 332 2.19 18.40 -9.41
C GLN A 332 3.11 18.02 -10.60
N ASP A 333 3.91 16.97 -10.46
CA ASP A 333 4.99 16.61 -11.39
C ASP A 333 4.50 15.95 -12.69
N TYR A 334 3.29 15.39 -12.69
CA TYR A 334 2.68 14.69 -13.83
C TYR A 334 1.36 15.32 -14.26
N GLN A 335 1.18 16.60 -13.98
CA GLN A 335 0.01 17.37 -14.39
C GLN A 335 -0.40 17.05 -15.84
N PHE A 336 -1.69 16.75 -16.04
CA PHE A 336 -2.29 16.25 -17.28
C PHE A 336 -1.85 14.87 -17.79
N SER A 337 -0.62 14.42 -17.49
CA SER A 337 -0.13 13.09 -17.89
C SER A 337 -0.76 11.95 -17.08
N PHE A 338 -1.01 12.19 -15.79
CA PHE A 338 -1.70 11.25 -14.91
C PHE A 338 -2.59 11.98 -13.91
N VAL A 339 -3.81 11.50 -13.74
CA VAL A 339 -4.72 11.89 -12.66
C VAL A 339 -4.57 10.85 -11.55
N PRO A 340 -3.99 11.20 -10.39
CA PRO A 340 -3.85 10.28 -9.27
C PRO A 340 -5.21 10.01 -8.62
N ILE A 341 -5.52 8.74 -8.37
CA ILE A 341 -6.68 8.30 -7.61
C ILE A 341 -6.20 7.44 -6.45
N LEU A 342 -6.45 7.88 -5.23
CA LEU A 342 -6.08 7.14 -4.02
C LEU A 342 -7.30 6.39 -3.48
N ILE A 343 -7.19 5.07 -3.37
CA ILE A 343 -8.23 4.17 -2.84
C ILE A 343 -7.64 3.39 -1.69
N ARG A 344 -8.29 3.44 -0.54
CA ARG A 344 -7.93 2.60 0.61
C ARG A 344 -8.62 1.25 0.44
N LEU A 345 -7.84 0.21 0.13
CA LEU A 345 -8.36 -1.13 -0.21
C LEU A 345 -9.23 -1.73 0.90
N ARG A 346 -8.93 -1.40 2.15
CA ARG A 346 -9.71 -1.79 3.32
C ARG A 346 -11.20 -1.43 3.27
N ARG A 347 -11.57 -0.41 2.49
CA ARG A 347 -12.97 0.02 2.35
C ARG A 347 -13.72 -0.65 1.22
N LEU A 348 -13.05 -1.46 0.40
CA LEU A 348 -13.70 -2.29 -0.61
C LEU A 348 -14.25 -3.54 0.09
N GLN A 349 -15.56 -3.75 0.00
CA GLN A 349 -16.25 -4.85 0.68
C GLN A 349 -16.65 -5.98 -0.28
N VAL A 350 -16.84 -5.67 -1.57
CA VAL A 350 -17.39 -6.61 -2.55
C VAL A 350 -16.53 -6.61 -3.81
N LEU A 351 -16.06 -7.81 -4.20
CA LEU A 351 -15.40 -7.99 -5.48
C LEU A 351 -16.45 -8.11 -6.59
N LYS A 352 -16.37 -7.25 -7.59
CA LYS A 352 -17.25 -7.31 -8.77
C LYS A 352 -16.57 -8.11 -9.90
N ASN A 353 -17.20 -8.16 -11.06
CA ASN A 353 -16.72 -8.98 -12.18
C ASN A 353 -15.46 -8.41 -12.86
N ASN A 354 -15.18 -7.13 -12.66
CA ASN A 354 -13.99 -6.45 -13.18
C ASN A 354 -13.52 -5.37 -12.19
N LEU A 355 -12.30 -4.86 -12.43
CA LEU A 355 -11.70 -3.86 -11.56
C LEU A 355 -12.54 -2.57 -11.54
N THR A 356 -12.98 -2.06 -12.69
CA THR A 356 -13.74 -0.80 -12.78
C THR A 356 -14.96 -0.79 -11.87
N GLU A 357 -15.81 -1.82 -11.96
CA GLU A 357 -16.99 -1.96 -11.11
C GLU A 357 -16.63 -2.12 -9.63
N THR A 358 -15.51 -2.80 -9.34
CA THR A 358 -15.02 -2.96 -7.96
C THR A 358 -14.58 -1.61 -7.39
N LEU A 359 -13.88 -0.78 -8.16
CA LEU A 359 -13.45 0.55 -7.71
C LEU A 359 -14.64 1.51 -7.57
N GLU A 360 -15.67 1.42 -8.41
CA GLU A 360 -16.88 2.25 -8.31
C GLU A 360 -17.69 2.01 -7.02
N ASP A 361 -17.54 0.84 -6.39
CA ASP A 361 -18.14 0.53 -5.09
C ASP A 361 -17.36 1.17 -3.90
N SER A 362 -16.22 1.83 -4.17
CA SER A 362 -15.43 2.46 -3.11
C SER A 362 -16.09 3.75 -2.59
N PRO A 363 -16.16 3.93 -1.26
CA PRO A 363 -16.67 5.16 -0.66
C PRO A 363 -15.89 6.43 -1.06
N GLU A 364 -14.59 6.30 -1.36
CA GLU A 364 -13.74 7.38 -1.86
C GLU A 364 -14.26 7.99 -3.16
N LEU A 365 -14.90 7.17 -4.01
CA LEU A 365 -15.32 7.57 -5.35
C LEU A 365 -16.83 7.87 -5.43
N GLU A 366 -17.62 7.54 -4.41
CA GLU A 366 -19.09 7.71 -4.39
C GLU A 366 -19.54 9.15 -4.71
N GLN A 367 -18.80 10.15 -4.22
CA GLN A 367 -19.13 11.58 -4.40
C GLN A 367 -18.39 12.24 -5.57
N VAL A 368 -17.52 11.52 -6.26
CA VAL A 368 -16.69 12.07 -7.34
C VAL A 368 -17.51 12.21 -8.62
N ARG A 369 -17.76 13.45 -9.05
CA ARG A 369 -18.73 13.78 -10.10
C ARG A 369 -18.40 13.19 -11.49
N PHE A 370 -17.13 13.03 -11.85
CA PHE A 370 -16.75 12.48 -13.17
C PHE A 370 -16.85 10.95 -13.24
N ILE A 371 -17.00 10.30 -12.10
CA ILE A 371 -17.16 8.84 -11.96
C ILE A 371 -18.65 8.51 -11.78
N ARG A 372 -19.35 9.27 -10.94
CA ARG A 372 -20.74 9.02 -10.59
C ARG A 372 -21.66 8.97 -11.82
N GLY A 373 -22.21 7.80 -12.10
CA GLY A 373 -23.14 7.56 -13.21
C GLY A 373 -22.48 7.42 -14.59
N ASN A 374 -21.15 7.29 -14.63
CA ASN A 374 -20.38 7.07 -15.85
C ASN A 374 -19.53 5.81 -15.75
N ASN A 375 -20.09 4.65 -16.11
CA ASN A 375 -19.43 3.35 -16.03
C ASN A 375 -18.26 3.16 -17.03
N ALA A 376 -17.93 4.20 -17.81
CA ALA A 376 -16.89 4.19 -18.84
C ALA A 376 -15.79 5.24 -18.54
N TRP A 377 -15.70 5.76 -17.31
CA TRP A 377 -14.71 6.78 -16.96
C TRP A 377 -13.25 6.30 -17.12
N LEU A 378 -12.98 5.01 -16.86
CA LEU A 378 -11.69 4.34 -17.16
C LEU A 378 -11.53 3.91 -18.62
N ALA A 379 -12.58 3.98 -19.44
CA ALA A 379 -12.48 3.69 -20.87
C ALA A 379 -12.07 4.93 -21.69
N ASP A 380 -11.90 6.09 -21.05
CA ASP A 380 -11.57 7.33 -21.75
C ASP A 380 -10.16 7.30 -22.33
N PRO A 381 -10.01 7.39 -23.66
CA PRO A 381 -8.69 7.32 -24.29
C PRO A 381 -7.82 8.56 -24.08
N ASN A 382 -8.38 9.67 -23.57
CA ASN A 382 -7.69 10.96 -23.40
C ASN A 382 -7.30 11.28 -21.96
N THR A 383 -7.69 10.45 -20.99
CA THR A 383 -7.32 10.63 -19.59
C THR A 383 -6.58 9.40 -19.12
N ARG A 384 -5.45 9.60 -18.45
CA ARG A 384 -4.70 8.51 -17.81
C ARG A 384 -4.80 8.65 -16.31
N PHE A 385 -5.15 7.57 -15.63
CA PHE A 385 -5.18 7.52 -14.18
C PHE A 385 -3.97 6.78 -13.62
N LEU A 386 -3.45 7.29 -12.50
CA LEU A 386 -2.60 6.52 -11.59
C LEU A 386 -3.49 6.05 -10.44
N ILE A 387 -3.83 4.77 -10.42
CA ILE A 387 -4.67 4.16 -9.39
C ILE A 387 -3.76 3.65 -8.28
N ILE A 388 -3.78 4.34 -7.14
CA ILE A 388 -3.04 4.01 -5.93
C ILE A 388 -3.96 3.23 -4.99
N LEU A 389 -3.66 1.96 -4.81
CA LEU A 389 -4.38 1.00 -4.00
C LEU A 389 -3.62 0.77 -2.69
N ASP A 390 -4.03 1.47 -1.63
CA ASP A 390 -3.34 1.46 -0.33
C ASP A 390 -3.90 0.37 0.60
N GLY A 391 -3.04 -0.53 1.08
CA GLY A 391 -3.38 -1.53 2.10
C GLY A 391 -3.92 -2.86 1.57
N PHE A 392 -3.16 -3.56 0.72
CA PHE A 392 -3.57 -4.85 0.14
C PHE A 392 -3.76 -5.95 1.18
N ASP A 393 -2.98 -5.94 2.27
CA ASP A 393 -3.17 -6.85 3.41
C ASP A 393 -4.46 -6.58 4.22
N GLU A 394 -5.16 -5.48 3.91
CA GLU A 394 -6.39 -5.03 4.58
C GLU A 394 -7.63 -5.24 3.67
N LEU A 395 -7.50 -5.83 2.49
CA LEU A 395 -8.62 -6.01 1.57
C LEU A 395 -9.61 -7.10 2.06
N LEU A 396 -10.84 -6.71 2.39
CA LEU A 396 -11.91 -7.59 2.89
C LEU A 396 -12.98 -7.83 1.81
N LEU A 397 -12.97 -8.99 1.14
CA LEU A 397 -13.94 -9.30 0.09
C LEU A 397 -14.98 -10.32 0.58
N GLU A 398 -16.22 -9.88 0.75
CA GLU A 398 -17.35 -10.79 1.06
C GLU A 398 -17.73 -11.64 -0.17
N GLY A 399 -17.98 -12.94 0.05
CA GLY A 399 -18.93 -13.69 -0.79
C GLY A 399 -18.41 -14.52 -1.97
N ARG A 400 -17.12 -14.89 -2.06
CA ARG A 400 -16.68 -15.99 -2.95
C ARG A 400 -15.58 -16.83 -2.30
N ASP A 401 -15.68 -18.15 -2.47
CA ASP A 401 -14.75 -19.15 -1.95
C ASP A 401 -13.29 -18.81 -2.27
N SER A 402 -12.53 -18.38 -1.26
CA SER A 402 -11.06 -18.50 -1.17
C SER A 402 -10.16 -17.90 -2.26
N GLY A 403 -10.75 -17.27 -3.28
CA GLY A 403 -10.06 -16.72 -4.44
C GLY A 403 -10.04 -15.20 -4.51
N GLY A 404 -10.73 -14.46 -3.62
CA GLY A 404 -10.98 -13.02 -3.78
C GLY A 404 -9.74 -12.15 -3.94
N LEU A 405 -8.70 -12.33 -3.11
CA LEU A 405 -7.44 -11.57 -3.21
C LEU A 405 -6.69 -11.87 -4.52
N LYS A 406 -6.67 -13.15 -4.91
CA LYS A 406 -6.07 -13.62 -6.15
C LYS A 406 -6.85 -13.09 -7.36
N GLU A 407 -8.17 -13.19 -7.34
CA GLU A 407 -9.07 -12.69 -8.38
C GLU A 407 -8.94 -11.17 -8.51
N PHE A 408 -8.87 -10.43 -7.40
CA PHE A 408 -8.62 -8.98 -7.42
C PHE A 408 -7.27 -8.64 -8.07
N LEU A 409 -6.19 -9.30 -7.66
CA LEU A 409 -4.88 -9.08 -8.28
C LEU A 409 -4.85 -9.48 -9.76
N GLN A 410 -5.57 -10.54 -10.15
CA GLN A 410 -5.74 -10.93 -11.54
C GLN A 410 -6.52 -9.87 -12.33
N GLN A 411 -7.58 -9.30 -11.75
CA GLN A 411 -8.33 -8.19 -12.36
C GLN A 411 -7.43 -6.95 -12.51
N VAL A 412 -6.61 -6.62 -11.52
CA VAL A 412 -5.66 -5.51 -11.60
C VAL A 412 -4.60 -5.76 -12.67
N ALA A 413 -4.03 -6.97 -12.73
CA ALA A 413 -3.03 -7.33 -13.73
C ALA A 413 -3.62 -7.33 -15.16
N ALA A 414 -4.83 -7.88 -15.34
CA ALA A 414 -5.54 -7.85 -16.62
C ALA A 414 -5.82 -6.41 -17.05
N PHE A 415 -6.36 -5.59 -16.14
CA PHE A 415 -6.61 -4.17 -16.36
C PHE A 415 -5.33 -3.40 -16.72
N GLN A 416 -4.22 -3.71 -16.06
CA GLN A 416 -2.93 -3.07 -16.32
C GLN A 416 -2.38 -3.39 -17.72
N ASN A 417 -2.65 -4.59 -18.23
CA ASN A 417 -2.23 -5.02 -19.57
C ASN A 417 -3.12 -4.46 -20.68
N GLU A 418 -4.40 -4.21 -20.39
CA GLU A 418 -5.40 -3.78 -21.38
C GLU A 418 -5.59 -2.26 -21.42
N SER A 419 -5.08 -1.52 -20.44
CA SER A 419 -5.30 -0.07 -20.30
C SER A 419 -4.01 0.76 -20.35
N ASN A 420 -4.16 2.04 -20.68
CA ASN A 420 -3.09 3.04 -20.61
C ASN A 420 -2.91 3.63 -19.19
N HIS A 421 -3.62 3.09 -18.20
CA HIS A 421 -3.54 3.52 -16.81
C HIS A 421 -2.35 2.88 -16.10
N GLN A 422 -2.04 3.38 -14.91
CA GLN A 422 -0.98 2.83 -14.08
C GLN A 422 -1.52 2.47 -12.71
N CYS A 423 -1.22 1.27 -12.22
CA CYS A 423 -1.60 0.81 -10.90
C CYS A 423 -0.37 0.76 -9.97
N LEU A 424 -0.57 1.21 -8.72
CA LEU A 424 0.37 1.09 -7.62
C LEU A 424 -0.34 0.46 -6.44
N ILE A 425 0.23 -0.59 -5.86
CA ILE A 425 -0.32 -1.30 -4.72
C ILE A 425 0.66 -1.24 -3.54
N THR A 426 0.16 -1.02 -2.32
CA THR A 426 0.96 -1.19 -1.09
C THR A 426 0.44 -2.36 -0.27
N GLY A 427 1.30 -3.04 0.48
CA GLY A 427 0.87 -4.10 1.40
C GLY A 427 1.99 -4.62 2.29
N ARG A 428 1.65 -5.56 3.18
CA ARG A 428 2.66 -6.36 3.92
C ARG A 428 3.26 -7.45 3.04
N PRO A 429 4.53 -7.86 3.26
CA PRO A 429 5.20 -8.90 2.46
C PRO A 429 4.41 -10.22 2.38
N LEU A 430 3.79 -10.64 3.48
CA LEU A 430 3.02 -11.88 3.58
C LEU A 430 1.79 -11.90 2.65
N ALA A 431 1.27 -10.73 2.23
CA ALA A 431 0.04 -10.66 1.45
C ALA A 431 0.21 -11.14 0.00
N LEU A 432 1.43 -11.13 -0.54
CA LEU A 432 1.72 -11.61 -1.90
C LEU A 432 2.19 -13.08 -1.95
N GLN A 433 2.44 -13.72 -0.81
CA GLN A 433 2.92 -15.10 -0.77
C GLN A 433 1.87 -16.06 -1.36
N GLY A 434 2.32 -16.96 -2.24
CA GLY A 434 1.44 -17.91 -2.95
C GLY A 434 0.70 -17.34 -4.18
N ILE A 435 0.60 -16.02 -4.32
CA ILE A 435 0.00 -15.35 -5.49
C ILE A 435 1.08 -14.80 -6.44
N ALA A 436 2.26 -14.45 -5.91
CA ALA A 436 3.37 -13.90 -6.68
C ALA A 436 3.72 -14.76 -7.91
N GLN A 437 3.87 -16.08 -7.73
CA GLN A 437 4.21 -17.02 -8.82
C GLN A 437 3.18 -17.04 -9.97
N LEU A 438 1.92 -16.69 -9.71
CA LEU A 438 0.87 -16.64 -10.73
C LEU A 438 0.89 -15.33 -11.53
N ILE A 439 1.29 -14.23 -10.90
CA ILE A 439 1.45 -12.93 -11.57
C ILE A 439 2.78 -12.91 -12.35
N THR A 440 3.82 -13.56 -11.82
CA THR A 440 5.16 -13.58 -12.41
C THR A 440 5.24 -14.30 -13.75
N GLN A 441 4.27 -15.17 -14.07
CA GLN A 441 4.08 -15.74 -15.41
C GLN A 441 3.94 -14.65 -16.50
N THR A 442 3.52 -13.43 -16.14
CA THR A 442 3.38 -12.30 -17.07
C THR A 442 4.60 -11.37 -17.14
N LYS A 443 5.61 -11.54 -16.28
CA LYS A 443 6.79 -10.62 -16.14
C LYS A 443 6.45 -9.12 -15.90
N ASN A 444 5.19 -8.78 -15.65
CA ASN A 444 4.71 -7.38 -15.57
C ASN A 444 4.62 -6.81 -14.14
N LEU A 445 5.11 -7.52 -13.12
CA LEU A 445 5.11 -7.07 -11.72
C LEU A 445 6.49 -6.55 -11.28
N GLN A 446 6.54 -5.35 -10.72
CA GLN A 446 7.73 -4.76 -10.09
C GLN A 446 7.51 -4.66 -8.58
N ARG A 447 8.37 -5.35 -7.81
CA ARG A 447 8.27 -5.44 -6.35
C ARG A 447 9.42 -4.73 -5.69
N VAL A 448 9.12 -3.99 -4.63
CA VAL A 448 10.13 -3.36 -3.78
C VAL A 448 9.73 -3.44 -2.32
N LYS A 449 10.72 -3.55 -1.42
CA LYS A 449 10.51 -3.54 0.03
C LYS A 449 11.07 -2.27 0.66
N ILE A 450 10.23 -1.53 1.40
CA ILE A 450 10.63 -0.35 2.17
C ILE A 450 11.71 -0.74 3.18
N GLN A 451 12.82 0.00 3.14
CA GLN A 451 13.93 -0.14 4.06
C GLN A 451 13.77 0.77 5.28
N PRO A 452 14.34 0.40 6.44
CA PRO A 452 14.54 1.33 7.55
C PRO A 452 15.29 2.59 7.10
N MET A 453 15.01 3.74 7.74
CA MET A 453 15.77 4.96 7.48
C MET A 453 17.26 4.71 7.70
N ASN A 454 18.08 4.99 6.68
CA ASN A 454 19.52 5.08 6.86
C ASN A 454 19.88 6.35 7.67
N ASP A 455 21.14 6.50 8.03
CA ASP A 455 21.59 7.63 8.85
C ASP A 455 21.37 8.99 8.19
N HIS A 456 21.45 9.05 6.85
CA HIS A 456 21.19 10.27 6.09
C HIS A 456 19.70 10.66 6.17
N LEU A 457 18.79 9.73 5.88
CA LEU A 457 17.34 9.96 5.94
C LEU A 457 16.88 10.32 7.37
N ARG A 458 17.48 9.68 8.38
CA ARG A 458 17.21 10.01 9.79
C ARG A 458 17.67 11.43 10.13
N SER A 459 18.85 11.84 9.64
CA SER A 459 19.33 13.22 9.77
C SER A 459 18.40 14.23 9.08
N ASP A 460 17.87 13.90 7.90
CA ASP A 460 16.91 14.75 7.20
C ASP A 460 15.61 14.91 8.00
N TRP A 461 15.12 13.81 8.58
CA TRP A 461 13.95 13.83 9.47
C TRP A 461 14.20 14.72 10.70
N LEU A 462 15.35 14.56 11.36
CA LEU A 462 15.74 15.39 12.50
C LEU A 462 15.91 16.87 12.10
N GLY A 463 16.38 17.14 10.89
CA GLY A 463 16.44 18.48 10.32
C GLY A 463 15.06 19.12 10.14
N LYS A 464 14.06 18.33 9.74
CA LYS A 464 12.66 18.78 9.70
C LYS A 464 12.10 19.01 11.11
N TRP A 465 12.34 18.10 12.03
CA TRP A 465 11.98 18.25 13.44
C TRP A 465 12.57 19.53 14.05
N ARG A 466 13.84 19.81 13.75
CA ARG A 466 14.56 21.03 14.17
C ARG A 466 13.91 22.31 13.66
N ARG A 467 13.37 22.33 12.44
CA ARG A 467 12.65 23.49 11.91
C ARG A 467 11.35 23.77 12.68
N LYS A 468 10.73 22.74 13.27
CA LYS A 468 9.50 22.87 14.05
C LYS A 468 9.74 23.22 15.52
N PHE A 469 10.76 22.63 16.14
CA PHE A 469 10.95 22.69 17.60
C PHE A 469 12.24 23.42 18.04
N GLY A 470 13.12 23.76 17.11
CA GLY A 470 14.38 24.45 17.40
C GLY A 470 15.56 23.50 17.65
N ASN A 471 16.77 24.07 17.74
CA ASN A 471 18.01 23.31 17.82
C ASN A 471 18.19 22.58 19.15
N GLN A 472 17.81 23.21 20.26
CA GLN A 472 18.01 22.67 21.61
C GLN A 472 17.29 21.33 21.77
N GLU A 473 16.00 21.29 21.41
CA GLU A 473 15.15 20.09 21.48
C GLU A 473 15.73 18.92 20.70
N VAL A 474 16.26 19.17 19.50
CA VAL A 474 16.85 18.10 18.68
C VAL A 474 18.14 17.59 19.28
N THR A 475 18.99 18.49 19.81
CA THR A 475 20.24 18.07 20.49
C THR A 475 19.95 17.26 21.75
N GLU A 476 18.95 17.64 22.53
CA GLU A 476 18.50 16.87 23.70
C GLU A 476 17.97 15.49 23.27
N PHE A 477 17.17 15.42 22.21
CA PHE A 477 16.67 14.16 21.67
C PHE A 477 17.78 13.27 21.08
N GLU A 478 18.75 13.84 20.37
CA GLU A 478 19.93 13.12 19.85
C GLU A 478 20.77 12.53 21.00
N ASN A 479 20.96 13.29 22.08
CA ASN A 479 21.65 12.81 23.29
C ASN A 479 20.88 11.68 23.96
N PHE A 480 19.55 11.78 24.04
CA PHE A 480 18.69 10.72 24.53
C PHE A 480 18.81 9.45 23.68
N LEU A 481 18.73 9.57 22.35
CA LEU A 481 18.88 8.43 21.45
C LEU A 481 20.27 7.80 21.59
N ALA A 482 21.33 8.58 21.76
CA ALA A 482 22.69 8.08 21.96
C ALA A 482 22.86 7.37 23.32
N ALA A 483 22.06 7.72 24.32
CA ALA A 483 22.07 7.08 25.64
C ALA A 483 21.19 5.81 25.71
N CYS A 484 20.34 5.57 24.72
CA CYS A 484 19.52 4.37 24.61
C CYS A 484 20.33 3.17 24.05
N PRO A 485 19.89 1.91 24.29
CA PRO A 485 20.49 0.73 23.69
C PRO A 485 20.53 0.78 22.16
N GLU A 486 21.46 0.03 21.57
CA GLU A 486 21.66 -0.02 20.11
C GLU A 486 20.37 -0.35 19.35
N GLU A 487 19.55 -1.24 19.90
CA GLU A 487 18.26 -1.61 19.29
C GLU A 487 17.29 -0.41 19.15
N ILE A 488 17.28 0.52 20.10
CA ILE A 488 16.43 1.71 20.00
C ILE A 488 17.08 2.72 19.07
N HIS A 489 18.37 2.99 19.28
CA HIS A 489 19.10 3.99 18.51
C HIS A 489 19.19 3.63 17.03
N ASN A 490 19.55 2.39 16.71
CA ASN A 490 19.90 1.93 15.37
C ASN A 490 18.87 1.00 14.71
N ASN A 491 17.83 0.55 15.40
CA ASN A 491 16.76 -0.25 14.77
C ASN A 491 15.41 0.48 14.81
N LEU A 492 14.82 0.67 16.00
CA LEU A 492 13.48 1.25 16.15
C LEU A 492 13.41 2.73 15.73
N ALA A 493 14.41 3.55 16.07
CA ALA A 493 14.46 4.96 15.65
C ALA A 493 14.68 5.15 14.14
N ARG A 494 14.78 4.06 13.36
CA ARG A 494 14.77 4.08 11.90
C ARG A 494 13.38 3.84 11.30
N GLU A 495 12.36 3.59 12.12
CA GLU A 495 10.95 3.51 11.72
C GLU A 495 10.28 4.88 11.87
N PRO A 496 9.60 5.42 10.82
CA PRO A 496 9.05 6.78 10.88
C PRO A 496 8.07 7.03 12.04
N LEU A 497 7.14 6.09 12.27
CA LEU A 497 6.17 6.23 13.36
C LEU A 497 6.84 6.16 14.73
N VAL A 498 7.75 5.19 14.92
CA VAL A 498 8.42 5.01 16.22
C VAL A 498 9.37 6.16 16.51
N LEU A 499 10.12 6.65 15.51
CA LEU A 499 10.97 7.83 15.64
C LEU A 499 10.16 9.07 16.05
N TYR A 500 8.99 9.26 15.45
CA TYR A 500 8.08 10.34 15.84
C TYR A 500 7.61 10.21 17.30
N LEU A 501 7.17 9.02 17.71
CA LEU A 501 6.71 8.77 19.09
C LEU A 501 7.84 8.97 20.10
N LEU A 502 9.06 8.51 19.79
CA LEU A 502 10.25 8.71 20.62
C LEU A 502 10.56 10.21 20.79
N ALA A 503 10.62 10.96 19.68
CA ALA A 503 10.93 12.39 19.70
C ALA A 503 9.89 13.18 20.51
N ARG A 504 8.62 12.84 20.32
CA ARG A 504 7.50 13.44 21.02
C ARG A 504 7.52 13.17 22.51
N LEU A 505 7.55 11.90 22.91
CA LEU A 505 7.45 11.51 24.31
C LEU A 505 8.68 11.94 25.12
N HIS A 506 9.86 11.96 24.48
CA HIS A 506 11.06 12.53 25.08
C HIS A 506 10.91 14.03 25.36
N ARG A 507 10.43 14.80 24.36
CA ARG A 507 10.18 16.25 24.52
C ARG A 507 9.22 16.55 25.68
N GLU A 508 8.25 15.68 25.91
CA GLU A 508 7.31 15.82 27.03
C GLU A 508 7.83 15.24 28.36
N GLY A 509 9.10 14.82 28.42
CA GLY A 509 9.74 14.30 29.64
C GLY A 509 9.25 12.93 30.07
N ARG A 510 8.52 12.20 29.21
CA ARG A 510 7.91 10.90 29.52
C ARG A 510 8.83 9.73 29.27
N LEU A 511 9.78 9.88 28.35
CA LEU A 511 10.78 8.87 28.06
C LEU A 511 12.16 9.31 28.54
N GLN A 512 12.84 8.40 29.23
CA GLN A 512 14.22 8.56 29.68
C GLN A 512 15.03 7.32 29.30
N SER A 513 16.32 7.49 29.02
CA SER A 513 17.19 6.37 28.59
C SER A 513 17.23 5.22 29.59
N ALA A 514 17.10 5.52 30.89
CA ALA A 514 17.03 4.52 31.96
C ALA A 514 15.87 3.53 31.83
N MET A 515 14.75 3.93 31.20
CA MET A 515 13.59 3.06 30.97
C MET A 515 13.91 1.92 30.01
N PHE A 516 14.96 2.09 29.19
CA PHE A 516 15.35 1.15 28.17
C PHE A 516 16.58 0.31 28.53
N ALA A 517 17.17 0.51 29.70
CA ALA A 517 18.43 -0.14 30.10
C ALA A 517 18.41 -1.68 30.04
N LYS A 518 17.23 -2.31 30.00
CA LYS A 518 17.03 -3.76 29.88
C LYS A 518 16.00 -4.17 28.81
N ALA A 519 15.51 -3.22 28.02
CA ALA A 519 14.43 -3.45 27.07
C ALA A 519 15.03 -3.60 25.67
N GLU A 520 14.96 -4.82 25.12
CA GLU A 520 15.39 -5.12 23.75
C GLU A 520 14.19 -5.54 22.87
N GLY A 521 14.30 -5.30 21.57
CA GLY A 521 13.31 -5.60 20.54
C GLY A 521 11.89 -5.13 20.89
N ILE A 522 10.99 -6.10 21.02
CA ILE A 522 9.57 -5.88 21.30
C ILE A 522 9.37 -5.17 22.64
N ALA A 523 10.17 -5.46 23.68
CA ALA A 523 10.01 -4.86 25.01
C ALA A 523 10.15 -3.33 24.96
N ALA A 524 11.11 -2.82 24.18
CA ALA A 524 11.30 -1.38 23.99
C ALA A 524 10.10 -0.76 23.27
N LYS A 525 9.57 -1.43 22.24
CA LYS A 525 8.37 -1.00 21.51
C LYS A 525 7.13 -0.93 22.42
N LEU A 526 6.92 -1.94 23.28
CA LEU A 526 5.83 -1.93 24.26
C LEU A 526 5.97 -0.77 25.26
N CYS A 527 7.19 -0.47 25.71
CA CYS A 527 7.43 0.69 26.58
C CYS A 527 7.00 2.00 25.90
N ILE A 528 7.35 2.19 24.62
CA ILE A 528 6.95 3.37 23.85
C ILE A 528 5.43 3.43 23.69
N TYR A 529 4.77 2.29 23.40
CA TYR A 529 3.32 2.24 23.24
C TYR A 529 2.56 2.49 24.54
N ARG A 530 2.99 1.92 25.67
CA ARG A 530 2.43 2.20 26.99
C ARG A 530 2.49 3.69 27.33
N GLU A 531 3.65 4.30 27.15
CA GLU A 531 3.81 5.74 27.42
C GLU A 531 3.03 6.60 26.41
N SER A 532 2.86 6.14 25.17
CA SER A 532 2.00 6.81 24.18
C SER A 532 0.54 6.79 24.61
N ILE A 533 -0.01 5.63 25.00
CA ILE A 533 -1.40 5.50 25.46
C ILE A 533 -1.60 6.31 26.74
N LYS A 534 -0.70 6.21 27.71
CA LYS A 534 -0.75 7.00 28.94
C LYS A 534 -0.74 8.50 28.66
N TRP A 535 0.11 8.95 27.73
CA TRP A 535 0.15 10.33 27.28
C TRP A 535 -1.20 10.77 26.69
N VAL A 536 -1.78 9.97 25.80
CA VAL A 536 -3.11 10.21 25.22
C VAL A 536 -4.16 10.37 26.33
N LEU A 537 -4.19 9.43 27.28
CA LEU A 537 -5.16 9.43 28.37
C LEU A 537 -5.01 10.65 29.30
N GLU A 538 -3.78 11.10 29.56
CA GLU A 538 -3.50 12.23 30.45
C GLU A 538 -3.72 13.59 29.79
N LYS A 539 -3.18 13.85 28.59
CA LYS A 539 -3.30 15.17 27.94
C LYS A 539 -4.73 15.53 27.58
N GLN A 540 -5.52 14.52 27.23
CA GLN A 540 -6.89 14.71 26.84
C GLN A 540 -7.73 15.18 28.06
N ARG A 541 -7.36 14.85 29.32
CA ARG A 541 -8.12 15.29 30.52
C ARG A 541 -8.16 16.81 30.72
N ASP A 542 -7.25 17.56 30.10
CA ASP A 542 -7.25 19.02 30.14
C ASP A 542 -8.29 19.65 29.18
N ASP A 543 -8.88 18.86 28.27
CA ASP A 543 -9.95 19.29 27.37
C ASP A 543 -11.28 19.42 28.14
N GLU A 544 -11.98 20.55 27.99
CA GLU A 544 -13.31 20.76 28.58
C GLU A 544 -14.33 19.67 28.16
N ASN A 545 -14.09 18.99 27.03
CA ASN A 545 -14.90 17.86 26.56
C ASN A 545 -14.73 16.57 27.38
N ILE A 546 -13.64 16.39 28.16
CA ILE A 546 -13.46 15.20 29.05
C ILE A 546 -14.17 15.33 30.39
N ARG A 547 -14.79 16.49 30.66
CA ARG A 547 -15.81 16.58 31.73
C ARG A 547 -17.08 15.77 31.40
N LEU A 548 -17.03 14.87 30.41
CA LEU A 548 -18.05 13.88 30.14
C LEU A 548 -17.86 12.66 31.06
N ALA A 549 -18.71 12.64 32.08
CA ALA A 549 -19.21 11.46 32.79
C ALA A 549 -18.24 10.74 33.75
N GLY A 550 -18.24 11.11 35.03
CA GLY A 550 -18.13 10.21 36.20
C GLY A 550 -16.94 9.23 36.35
N VAL A 551 -16.06 9.07 35.37
CA VAL A 551 -14.90 8.17 35.38
C VAL A 551 -13.70 8.97 35.87
N GLU A 552 -13.37 8.83 37.15
CA GLU A 552 -12.25 9.56 37.78
C GLU A 552 -10.90 8.83 37.59
N ASP A 553 -10.90 7.54 37.24
CA ASP A 553 -9.69 6.70 37.11
C ASP A 553 -9.18 6.57 35.65
N LEU A 554 -7.86 6.55 35.47
CA LEU A 554 -7.20 6.28 34.18
C LEU A 554 -7.27 4.80 33.82
N GLU A 555 -7.29 3.90 34.81
CA GLU A 555 -7.38 2.46 34.59
C GLU A 555 -8.72 2.07 33.94
N ASP A 556 -9.82 2.69 34.38
CA ASP A 556 -11.16 2.47 33.81
C ASP A 556 -11.23 2.86 32.33
N LEU A 557 -10.57 3.95 31.93
CA LEU A 557 -10.52 4.41 30.54
C LEU A 557 -9.61 3.51 29.69
N HIS A 558 -8.51 3.03 30.26
CA HIS A 558 -7.63 2.08 29.59
C HIS A 558 -8.34 0.74 29.34
N ASP A 559 -9.17 0.28 30.28
CA ASP A 559 -10.05 -0.88 30.09
C ASP A 559 -11.03 -0.68 28.93
N VAL A 560 -11.57 0.54 28.76
CA VAL A 560 -12.40 0.85 27.60
C VAL A 560 -11.64 0.70 26.28
N LEU A 561 -10.40 1.20 26.24
CA LEU A 561 -9.55 1.08 25.06
C LEU A 561 -9.19 -0.38 24.75
N LYS A 562 -8.97 -1.21 25.77
CA LYS A 562 -8.70 -2.66 25.62
C LYS A 562 -9.91 -3.41 25.03
N GLU A 563 -11.12 -3.13 25.50
CA GLU A 563 -12.34 -3.74 24.94
C GLU A 563 -12.69 -3.18 23.55
N ALA A 564 -12.43 -1.89 23.29
CA ALA A 564 -12.55 -1.33 21.95
C ALA A 564 -11.57 -1.96 20.98
N ALA A 565 -10.31 -2.18 21.40
CA ALA A 565 -9.29 -2.89 20.63
C ALA A 565 -9.71 -4.33 20.30
N LEU A 566 -10.24 -5.07 21.29
CA LEU A 566 -10.86 -6.37 21.04
C LEU A 566 -11.93 -6.28 19.97
N CYS A 567 -12.88 -5.35 20.06
CA CYS A 567 -13.95 -5.22 19.06
C CYS A 567 -13.42 -4.86 17.66
N VAL A 568 -12.38 -4.02 17.57
CA VAL A 568 -11.75 -3.64 16.29
C VAL A 568 -11.08 -4.85 15.66
N VAL A 569 -10.31 -5.60 16.46
CA VAL A 569 -9.70 -6.87 16.01
C VAL A 569 -10.80 -7.84 15.56
N GLN A 570 -11.88 -7.94 16.34
CA GLN A 570 -13.04 -8.79 16.04
C GLN A 570 -13.89 -8.35 14.85
N SER A 571 -13.61 -7.18 14.26
CA SER A 571 -14.34 -6.66 13.11
C SER A 571 -13.45 -6.57 11.86
N GLY A 572 -12.19 -7.03 11.94
CA GLY A 572 -11.27 -7.07 10.82
C GLY A 572 -9.98 -6.25 11.02
N ASN A 573 -9.70 -5.79 12.24
CA ASN A 573 -8.58 -4.91 12.61
C ASN A 573 -8.67 -3.47 12.06
N GLU A 574 -9.86 -2.99 11.74
CA GLU A 574 -10.04 -1.69 11.08
C GLU A 574 -10.98 -0.76 11.83
N THR A 575 -12.25 -1.13 11.95
CA THR A 575 -13.27 -0.37 12.69
C THR A 575 -14.11 -1.33 13.51
N ALA A 576 -14.64 -0.89 14.64
CA ALA A 576 -15.69 -1.59 15.36
C ALA A 576 -16.95 -0.76 15.41
N LYS A 577 -18.13 -1.39 15.36
CA LYS A 577 -19.39 -0.68 15.61
C LYS A 577 -19.49 -0.32 17.09
N LEU A 578 -19.99 0.88 17.41
CA LEU A 578 -20.22 1.29 18.81
C LEU A 578 -21.15 0.32 19.53
N SER A 579 -22.12 -0.27 18.84
CA SER A 579 -23.01 -1.29 19.42
C SER A 579 -22.26 -2.52 19.92
N MET A 580 -21.16 -2.90 19.28
CA MET A 580 -20.30 -4.01 19.70
C MET A 580 -19.54 -3.66 20.97
N VAL A 581 -18.92 -2.48 20.99
CA VAL A 581 -18.22 -1.95 22.17
C VAL A 581 -19.19 -1.85 23.35
N LYS A 582 -20.40 -1.32 23.15
CA LYS A 582 -21.45 -1.27 24.18
C LYS A 582 -21.79 -2.64 24.77
N GLN A 583 -21.90 -3.68 23.95
CA GLN A 583 -22.21 -5.03 24.43
C GLN A 583 -21.16 -5.54 25.41
N ARG A 584 -19.89 -5.13 25.26
CA ARG A 584 -18.81 -5.49 26.19
C ARG A 584 -19.05 -4.98 27.60
N PHE A 585 -19.69 -3.82 27.77
CA PHE A 585 -19.87 -3.18 29.08
C PHE A 585 -21.17 -3.56 29.81
N LYS A 586 -22.13 -4.23 29.17
CA LYS A 586 -23.48 -4.46 29.75
C LYS A 586 -23.47 -5.12 31.14
N ASN A 587 -22.51 -6.02 31.38
CA ASN A 587 -22.38 -6.81 32.61
C ASN A 587 -21.03 -6.60 33.32
N THR A 588 -20.39 -5.44 33.11
CA THR A 588 -19.09 -5.14 33.72
C THR A 588 -19.23 -4.26 34.97
N SER A 589 -18.24 -4.31 35.84
CA SER A 589 -18.10 -3.42 37.01
C SER A 589 -17.44 -2.08 36.67
N ASN A 590 -17.05 -1.86 35.41
CA ASN A 590 -16.42 -0.61 34.98
C ASN A 590 -17.45 0.54 35.07
N PRO A 591 -17.11 1.71 35.64
CA PRO A 591 -18.04 2.83 35.80
C PRO A 591 -18.68 3.31 34.49
N VAL A 592 -18.04 3.09 33.34
CA VAL A 592 -18.60 3.37 32.01
C VAL A 592 -19.88 2.57 31.74
N ALA A 593 -20.02 1.37 32.32
CA ALA A 593 -21.25 0.60 32.23
C ALA A 593 -22.44 1.29 32.92
N GLU A 594 -22.23 1.94 34.07
CA GLU A 594 -23.27 2.69 34.78
C GLU A 594 -23.63 3.96 34.02
N ILE A 595 -22.64 4.66 33.46
CA ILE A 595 -22.83 5.84 32.63
C ILE A 595 -23.67 5.52 31.38
N LEU A 596 -23.36 4.40 30.70
CA LEU A 596 -24.14 3.94 29.55
C LEU A 596 -25.59 3.60 29.95
N LYS A 597 -25.81 2.95 31.10
CA LYS A 597 -27.17 2.69 31.63
C LYS A 597 -27.93 3.98 31.94
N GLN A 598 -27.29 4.96 32.57
CA GLN A 598 -27.92 6.26 32.88
C GLN A 598 -28.30 7.05 31.62
N ALA A 599 -27.48 6.95 30.56
CA ALA A 599 -27.75 7.54 29.25
C ALA A 599 -28.92 6.83 28.51
N GLU A 600 -29.05 5.51 28.67
CA GLU A 600 -30.18 4.71 28.15
C GLU A 600 -31.52 5.19 28.72
N ASP A 601 -31.55 5.48 30.03
CA ASP A 601 -32.74 5.91 30.76
C ASP A 601 -33.19 7.35 30.42
N THR A 602 -32.30 8.20 29.90
CA THR A 602 -32.60 9.61 29.63
C THR A 602 -32.94 9.92 28.18
N THR A 603 -32.38 9.24 27.16
CA THR A 603 -32.86 9.19 25.75
C THR A 603 -32.05 8.18 24.90
N LYS A 604 -32.71 7.40 24.02
CA LYS A 604 -32.10 6.39 23.11
C LYS A 604 -30.98 6.91 22.18
N THR A 605 -30.88 8.22 21.95
CA THR A 605 -29.90 8.86 21.07
C THR A 605 -28.66 9.40 21.82
N SER A 606 -28.62 9.28 23.16
CA SER A 606 -27.56 9.87 23.98
C SER A 606 -26.36 8.94 24.24
N GLU A 607 -26.57 7.63 24.35
CA GLU A 607 -25.49 6.67 24.63
C GLU A 607 -24.42 6.59 23.55
N ASP A 608 -24.84 6.53 22.26
CA ASP A 608 -23.89 6.50 21.14
C ASP A 608 -23.05 7.77 21.12
N LYS A 609 -23.65 8.91 21.51
CA LYS A 609 -22.94 10.18 21.60
C LYS A 609 -21.94 10.19 22.75
N VAL A 610 -22.26 9.62 23.91
CA VAL A 610 -21.34 9.52 25.06
C VAL A 610 -20.16 8.62 24.72
N LEU A 611 -20.41 7.42 24.20
CA LEU A 611 -19.35 6.48 23.85
C LEU A 611 -18.52 6.96 22.66
N ASN A 612 -19.15 7.55 21.64
CA ASN A 612 -18.44 8.15 20.52
C ASN A 612 -17.58 9.31 21.00
N ASN A 613 -18.10 10.23 21.82
CA ASN A 613 -17.29 11.31 22.37
C ASN A 613 -16.09 10.76 23.15
N LEU A 614 -16.32 9.80 24.06
CA LEU A 614 -15.25 9.16 24.84
C LEU A 614 -14.18 8.52 23.93
N LEU A 615 -14.58 7.77 22.91
CA LEU A 615 -13.64 7.11 22.01
C LEU A 615 -12.95 8.11 21.06
N THR A 616 -13.67 9.07 20.47
CA THR A 616 -13.09 10.14 19.64
C THR A 616 -12.04 10.96 20.36
N THR A 617 -12.17 11.07 21.68
CA THR A 617 -11.21 11.76 22.52
C THR A 617 -9.87 10.98 22.64
N PHE A 618 -9.86 9.67 22.40
CA PHE A 618 -8.67 8.82 22.44
C PHE A 618 -8.05 8.54 21.08
N TYR A 619 -8.16 9.49 20.15
CA TYR A 619 -7.68 9.36 18.76
C TYR A 619 -8.34 8.21 18.00
N ILE A 620 -9.58 7.87 18.39
CA ILE A 620 -10.38 6.89 17.68
C ILE A 620 -11.36 7.62 16.76
N LYS A 621 -11.09 7.67 15.46
CA LYS A 621 -11.96 8.41 14.55
C LYS A 621 -13.32 7.70 14.40
N PRO A 622 -14.42 8.44 14.20
CA PRO A 622 -15.64 7.83 13.70
C PRO A 622 -15.28 7.13 12.39
N GLY A 623 -15.59 5.84 12.25
CA GLY A 623 -15.20 5.09 11.05
C GLY A 623 -15.70 5.80 9.79
N GLU A 624 -14.77 6.19 8.93
CA GLU A 624 -15.09 7.03 7.77
C GLU A 624 -16.03 6.23 6.84
N GLY A 625 -17.24 6.73 6.62
CA GLY A 625 -18.27 6.11 5.76
C GLY A 625 -19.57 5.77 6.49
N ASP A 626 -19.53 5.57 7.81
CA ASP A 626 -20.75 5.33 8.58
C ASP A 626 -21.17 6.59 9.35
N LYS A 627 -22.25 7.24 8.89
CA LYS A 627 -22.90 8.34 9.65
C LYS A 627 -23.47 7.86 11.00
N ARG A 628 -23.35 6.56 11.33
CA ARG A 628 -23.84 5.91 12.55
C ARG A 628 -22.74 5.14 13.29
N GLY A 629 -21.79 5.86 13.89
CA GLY A 629 -21.15 5.40 15.12
C GLY A 629 -20.34 4.09 15.03
N SER A 630 -19.27 4.10 14.25
CA SER A 630 -18.18 3.11 14.33
C SER A 630 -16.90 3.80 14.80
N VAL A 631 -15.90 3.03 15.21
CA VAL A 631 -14.67 3.50 15.85
C VAL A 631 -13.44 2.81 15.27
N GLU A 632 -12.42 3.58 14.87
CA GLU A 632 -11.11 3.08 14.39
C GLU A 632 -9.94 3.60 15.21
N PHE A 633 -8.87 2.84 15.38
CA PHE A 633 -7.63 3.39 15.95
C PHE A 633 -6.85 4.19 14.89
N ALA A 634 -6.26 5.32 15.28
CA ALA A 634 -5.38 6.11 14.42
C ALA A 634 -4.23 5.29 13.78
N HIS A 635 -3.79 4.22 14.45
CA HIS A 635 -2.82 3.27 13.89
C HIS A 635 -3.10 1.84 14.35
N LYS A 636 -3.08 0.88 13.42
CA LYS A 636 -3.37 -0.54 13.64
C LYS A 636 -2.57 -1.16 14.79
N SER A 637 -1.28 -0.81 14.91
CA SER A 637 -0.42 -1.36 15.98
C SER A 637 -0.84 -0.98 17.39
N PHE A 638 -1.58 0.13 17.60
CA PHE A 638 -2.14 0.44 18.92
C PHE A 638 -3.32 -0.48 19.27
N GLY A 639 -4.18 -0.78 18.29
CA GLY A 639 -5.24 -1.77 18.45
C GLY A 639 -4.69 -3.18 18.73
N GLU A 640 -3.68 -3.60 17.96
CA GLU A 640 -2.97 -4.89 18.18
C GLU A 640 -2.33 -4.96 19.58
N PHE A 641 -1.68 -3.87 20.02
CA PHE A 641 -1.05 -3.78 21.34
C PHE A 641 -2.07 -3.81 22.50
N LEU A 642 -3.13 -3.00 22.44
CA LEU A 642 -4.17 -2.95 23.47
C LEU A 642 -4.93 -4.28 23.56
N PHE A 643 -5.16 -4.95 22.42
CA PHE A 643 -5.73 -6.28 22.43
C PHE A 643 -4.78 -7.31 23.06
N ALA A 644 -3.47 -7.21 22.82
CA ALA A 644 -2.50 -8.05 23.53
C ALA A 644 -2.53 -7.81 25.06
N GLU A 645 -2.66 -6.57 25.53
CA GLU A 645 -2.86 -6.27 26.97
C GLU A 645 -4.18 -6.87 27.51
N ARG A 646 -5.24 -6.88 26.68
CA ARG A 646 -6.50 -7.52 27.04
C ARG A 646 -6.39 -9.04 27.16
N LEU A 647 -5.64 -9.67 26.25
CA LEU A 647 -5.34 -11.11 26.30
C LEU A 647 -4.44 -11.45 27.49
N GLN A 648 -3.46 -10.61 27.81
CA GLN A 648 -2.63 -10.77 29.01
C GLN A 648 -3.50 -10.82 30.26
N SER A 649 -4.42 -9.85 30.40
CA SER A 649 -5.36 -9.79 31.53
C SER A 649 -6.21 -11.07 31.63
N ALA A 650 -6.70 -11.57 30.47
CA ALA A 650 -7.48 -12.82 30.43
C ALA A 650 -6.66 -14.03 30.88
N ILE A 651 -5.42 -14.16 30.38
CA ILE A 651 -4.52 -15.28 30.69
C ILE A 651 -4.17 -15.32 32.18
N GLU A 652 -3.93 -14.16 32.79
CA GLU A 652 -3.70 -14.05 34.23
C GLU A 652 -4.94 -14.53 35.01
N ASP A 653 -6.14 -14.15 34.59
CA ASP A 653 -7.39 -14.63 35.19
C ASP A 653 -7.64 -16.13 34.97
N TRP A 654 -7.31 -16.68 33.79
CA TRP A 654 -7.45 -18.11 33.47
C TRP A 654 -6.59 -19.00 34.36
N THR A 655 -5.51 -18.47 34.92
CA THR A 655 -4.60 -19.22 35.79
C THR A 655 -4.76 -18.88 37.26
N ARG A 656 -5.61 -17.90 37.59
CA ARG A 656 -5.80 -17.44 38.96
C ARG A 656 -6.46 -18.52 39.81
N LEU A 657 -5.82 -18.82 40.94
CA LEU A 657 -6.35 -19.73 41.95
C LEU A 657 -7.19 -18.98 42.99
N ASP A 658 -8.14 -19.69 43.60
CA ASP A 658 -8.89 -19.19 44.75
C ASP A 658 -7.98 -18.83 45.93
N HIS A 659 -8.50 -18.11 46.92
CA HIS A 659 -7.72 -17.72 48.11
C HIS A 659 -7.10 -18.89 48.89
N ARG A 660 -7.53 -20.13 48.60
CA ARG A 660 -7.03 -21.36 49.23
C ARG A 660 -6.01 -22.10 48.37
N GLY A 661 -5.75 -21.65 47.14
CA GLY A 661 -4.83 -22.26 46.18
C GLY A 661 -5.26 -23.64 45.70
N ARG A 662 -6.56 -23.98 45.77
CA ARG A 662 -7.05 -25.34 45.52
C ARG A 662 -7.79 -25.50 44.19
N ARG A 663 -8.41 -24.44 43.70
CA ARG A 663 -9.22 -24.46 42.48
C ARG A 663 -8.98 -23.19 41.69
N PHE A 664 -9.07 -23.29 40.36
CA PHE A 664 -9.13 -22.10 39.52
C PHE A 664 -10.38 -21.30 39.85
N VAL A 665 -10.24 -19.96 39.86
CA VAL A 665 -11.37 -19.05 40.06
C VAL A 665 -12.37 -19.19 38.92
N LEU A 666 -11.87 -19.34 37.69
CA LEU A 666 -12.66 -19.67 36.51
C LEU A 666 -12.67 -21.17 36.29
N ASP A 667 -13.86 -21.78 36.33
CA ASP A 667 -14.03 -23.18 35.96
C ASP A 667 -13.79 -23.40 34.45
N ASP A 668 -13.74 -24.66 34.01
CA ASP A 668 -13.40 -24.99 32.62
C ASP A 668 -14.44 -24.51 31.63
N ARG A 669 -15.72 -24.50 32.03
CA ARG A 669 -16.78 -23.97 31.18
C ARG A 669 -16.60 -22.47 30.95
N GLN A 670 -16.38 -21.70 32.01
CA GLN A 670 -16.15 -20.26 31.91
C GLN A 670 -14.88 -19.93 31.14
N PHE A 671 -13.83 -20.73 31.32
CA PHE A 671 -12.60 -20.63 30.55
C PHE A 671 -12.84 -20.87 29.05
N HIS A 672 -13.55 -21.94 28.68
CA HIS A 672 -13.89 -22.21 27.28
C HIS A 672 -14.79 -21.11 26.68
N GLU A 673 -15.77 -20.59 27.45
CA GLU A 673 -16.60 -19.46 27.05
C GLU A 673 -15.73 -18.20 26.74
N GLN A 674 -14.70 -17.93 27.56
CA GLN A 674 -13.76 -16.83 27.29
C GLN A 674 -12.83 -17.09 26.10
N LEU A 675 -12.41 -18.33 25.85
CA LEU A 675 -11.62 -18.67 24.66
C LEU A 675 -12.40 -18.36 23.38
N TYR A 676 -13.65 -18.81 23.28
CA TYR A 676 -14.50 -18.46 22.13
C TYR A 676 -14.82 -16.96 22.07
N ASP A 677 -15.00 -16.31 23.22
CA ASP A 677 -15.26 -14.87 23.24
C ASP A 677 -14.08 -14.06 22.70
N LEU A 678 -12.84 -14.39 23.08
CA LEU A 678 -11.64 -13.62 22.74
C LEU A 678 -10.94 -14.07 21.46
N LEU A 679 -10.96 -15.37 21.17
CA LEU A 679 -10.21 -16.01 20.08
C LEU A 679 -11.10 -16.54 18.94
N GLY A 680 -12.42 -16.47 19.08
CA GLY A 680 -13.38 -16.96 18.07
C GLY A 680 -13.64 -16.04 16.89
N TYR A 681 -12.71 -15.12 16.60
CA TYR A 681 -12.78 -14.27 15.42
C TYR A 681 -11.39 -14.05 14.84
N GLY A 682 -11.23 -14.33 13.54
CA GLY A 682 -9.98 -14.11 12.82
C GLY A 682 -8.80 -14.92 13.38
N GLY A 683 -7.70 -14.97 12.65
CA GLY A 683 -6.44 -15.45 13.23
C GLY A 683 -5.72 -14.32 13.96
N LEU A 684 -5.05 -14.65 15.06
CA LEU A 684 -4.14 -13.71 15.73
C LEU A 684 -3.01 -13.33 14.78
N SER A 685 -2.72 -12.02 14.68
CA SER A 685 -1.55 -11.57 13.94
C SER A 685 -0.27 -11.90 14.71
N VAL A 686 0.86 -11.98 13.99
CA VAL A 686 2.17 -12.20 14.59
C VAL A 686 2.48 -11.11 15.62
N GLU A 687 2.12 -9.86 15.34
CA GLU A 687 2.34 -8.73 16.24
C GLU A 687 1.56 -8.88 17.55
N ILE A 688 0.28 -9.29 17.51
CA ILE A 688 -0.51 -9.50 18.72
C ILE A 688 0.12 -10.58 19.60
N VAL A 689 0.54 -11.69 18.99
CA VAL A 689 1.16 -12.81 19.72
C VAL A 689 2.50 -12.39 20.31
N ASP A 690 3.32 -11.68 19.54
CA ASP A 690 4.64 -11.21 19.99
C ASP A 690 4.54 -10.17 21.12
N TYR A 691 3.59 -9.23 21.02
CA TYR A 691 3.29 -8.30 22.11
C TYR A 691 2.80 -9.05 23.35
N LEU A 692 1.88 -10.02 23.18
CA LEU A 692 1.35 -10.80 24.29
C LEU A 692 2.45 -11.57 25.03
N MET A 693 3.32 -12.28 24.31
CA MET A 693 4.39 -13.05 24.94
C MET A 693 5.35 -12.17 25.71
N GLU A 694 5.70 -11.01 25.17
CA GLU A 694 6.60 -10.07 25.84
C GLU A 694 5.94 -9.44 27.08
N LEU A 695 4.65 -9.12 27.01
CA LEU A 695 3.86 -8.68 28.16
C LEU A 695 3.86 -9.74 29.29
N LEU A 696 3.62 -11.00 28.95
CA LEU A 696 3.58 -12.11 29.91
C LEU A 696 4.93 -12.34 30.61
N LYS A 697 6.06 -12.19 29.91
CA LYS A 697 7.41 -12.29 30.51
C LYS A 697 7.63 -11.28 31.63
N THR A 698 7.04 -10.10 31.52
CA THR A 698 7.17 -9.01 32.51
C THR A 698 6.14 -9.10 33.65
N SER A 699 5.15 -10.00 33.54
CA SER A 699 4.10 -10.13 34.53
C SER A 699 4.50 -11.04 35.70
N ASN A 700 4.30 -10.55 36.91
CA ASN A 700 4.48 -11.35 38.13
C ASN A 700 3.31 -12.32 38.38
N GLN A 701 2.19 -12.16 37.66
CA GLN A 701 0.98 -12.98 37.84
C GLN A 701 0.90 -14.14 36.83
N TYR A 702 1.77 -14.13 35.82
CA TYR A 702 1.78 -15.13 34.76
C TYR A 702 2.23 -16.52 35.24
N GLN A 703 1.37 -17.52 35.02
CA GLN A 703 1.66 -18.92 35.36
C GLN A 703 1.68 -19.80 34.09
N PRO A 704 2.85 -20.09 33.50
CA PRO A 704 2.94 -20.77 32.21
C PRO A 704 2.45 -22.22 32.23
N ILE A 705 2.73 -22.97 33.30
CA ILE A 705 2.41 -24.41 33.39
C ILE A 705 0.89 -24.63 33.47
N PRO A 706 0.15 -24.01 34.42
CA PRO A 706 -1.31 -24.13 34.46
C PRO A 706 -1.99 -23.66 33.17
N LEU A 707 -1.50 -22.56 32.59
CA LEU A 707 -2.02 -22.06 31.31
C LEU A 707 -1.88 -23.12 30.21
N PHE A 708 -0.67 -23.67 30.05
CA PHE A 708 -0.38 -24.67 29.04
C PHE A 708 -1.27 -25.89 29.19
N GLN A 709 -1.44 -26.40 30.41
CA GLN A 709 -2.29 -27.56 30.69
C GLN A 709 -3.75 -27.31 30.29
N ARG A 710 -4.33 -26.17 30.68
CA ARG A 710 -5.72 -25.82 30.34
C ARG A 710 -5.91 -25.61 28.84
N LEU A 711 -4.99 -24.91 28.17
CA LEU A 711 -5.03 -24.72 26.72
C LEU A 711 -4.86 -26.04 25.97
N HIS A 712 -3.99 -26.93 26.45
CA HIS A 712 -3.75 -28.23 25.83
C HIS A 712 -4.97 -29.13 25.94
N GLU A 713 -5.64 -29.16 27.10
CA GLU A 713 -6.90 -29.89 27.29
C GLU A 713 -7.99 -29.36 26.34
N PHE A 714 -8.16 -28.04 26.26
CA PHE A 714 -9.07 -27.43 25.29
C PHE A 714 -8.73 -27.83 23.84
N TYR A 715 -7.45 -27.79 23.47
CA TYR A 715 -6.98 -28.16 22.13
C TYR A 715 -7.34 -29.61 21.78
N LEU A 716 -7.15 -30.55 22.71
CA LEU A 716 -7.52 -31.95 22.50
C LEU A 716 -9.03 -32.10 22.31
N ASN A 717 -9.83 -31.48 23.19
CA ASN A 717 -11.29 -31.51 23.11
C ASN A 717 -11.81 -30.88 21.81
N TRP A 718 -11.17 -29.79 21.36
CA TRP A 718 -11.46 -29.16 20.08
C TRP A 718 -11.14 -30.07 18.90
N CYS A 719 -10.00 -30.77 18.91
CA CYS A 719 -9.63 -31.74 17.87
C CYS A 719 -10.64 -32.89 17.75
N GLU A 720 -11.30 -33.28 18.85
CA GLU A 720 -12.35 -34.31 18.85
C GLU A 720 -13.74 -33.77 18.50
N GLY A 721 -13.87 -32.48 18.21
CA GLY A 721 -15.15 -31.84 17.85
C GLY A 721 -16.10 -31.56 19.01
N GLU A 722 -15.63 -31.64 20.26
CA GLU A 722 -16.48 -31.55 21.47
C GLU A 722 -17.37 -30.30 21.46
N PHE A 723 -16.81 -29.15 21.11
CA PHE A 723 -17.51 -27.87 21.16
C PHE A 723 -18.47 -27.64 19.98
N ILE A 724 -18.08 -28.04 18.77
CA ILE A 724 -18.88 -27.81 17.56
C ILE A 724 -20.04 -28.81 17.44
N ASP A 725 -19.87 -30.02 17.95
CA ASP A 725 -20.88 -31.08 17.92
C ASP A 725 -21.79 -31.09 19.17
N SER A 726 -21.53 -30.17 20.11
CA SER A 726 -22.33 -29.98 21.32
C SER A 726 -23.77 -29.55 21.03
N SER A 727 -24.66 -29.85 21.98
CA SER A 727 -26.07 -29.43 21.93
C SER A 727 -26.20 -27.90 21.81
N PRO A 728 -27.25 -27.33 21.18
CA PRO A 728 -27.35 -25.89 20.94
C PRO A 728 -27.22 -24.99 22.18
N ALA A 729 -27.57 -25.49 23.36
CA ALA A 729 -27.43 -24.75 24.62
C ALA A 729 -25.97 -24.68 25.13
N GLU A 730 -25.14 -25.63 24.73
CA GLU A 730 -23.74 -25.79 25.15
C GLU A 730 -22.75 -25.47 24.03
N ASN A 731 -23.22 -25.38 22.77
CA ASN A 731 -22.42 -25.10 21.59
C ASN A 731 -21.81 -23.69 21.63
N LEU A 732 -20.57 -23.61 22.10
CA LEU A 732 -19.82 -22.35 22.25
C LEU A 732 -19.55 -21.65 20.90
N PRO A 733 -19.14 -22.37 19.82
CA PRO A 733 -19.03 -21.77 18.51
C PRO A 733 -20.34 -21.10 18.06
N GLN A 734 -21.48 -21.75 18.28
CA GLN A 734 -22.79 -21.22 17.90
C GLN A 734 -23.16 -19.97 18.69
N LYS A 735 -22.89 -19.93 19.99
CA LYS A 735 -23.12 -18.74 20.81
C LYS A 735 -22.31 -17.56 20.29
N LYS A 736 -21.03 -17.76 20.00
CA LYS A 736 -20.15 -16.70 19.47
C LYS A 736 -20.57 -16.28 18.06
N PHE A 737 -20.93 -17.23 17.20
CA PHE A 737 -21.50 -16.95 15.88
C PHE A 737 -22.75 -16.06 15.95
N LEU A 738 -23.71 -16.40 16.81
CA LEU A 738 -24.92 -15.59 17.00
C LEU A 738 -24.62 -14.20 17.56
N GLN A 739 -23.63 -14.09 18.45
CA GLN A 739 -23.16 -12.79 18.96
C GLN A 739 -22.61 -11.92 17.82
N LEU A 740 -21.74 -12.47 16.96
CA LEU A 740 -21.17 -11.76 15.81
C LEU A 740 -22.25 -11.36 14.79
N GLN A 741 -23.21 -12.25 14.51
CA GLN A 741 -24.34 -11.91 13.64
C GLN A 741 -25.21 -10.78 14.19
N SER A 742 -25.37 -10.68 15.52
CA SER A 742 -26.15 -9.60 16.15
C SER A 742 -25.61 -8.19 15.89
N VAL A 743 -24.32 -8.09 15.51
CA VAL A 743 -23.65 -6.83 15.16
C VAL A 743 -23.34 -6.73 13.65
N ASN A 744 -23.99 -7.55 12.83
CA ASN A 744 -23.77 -7.73 11.38
C ASN A 744 -22.29 -7.97 11.02
N ILE A 745 -21.60 -8.81 11.79
CA ILE A 745 -20.32 -9.38 11.37
C ILE A 745 -20.62 -10.70 10.66
N ASN A 746 -20.27 -10.77 9.39
CA ASN A 746 -20.51 -11.93 8.54
C ASN A 746 -19.42 -12.99 8.76
N SER A 747 -19.56 -13.79 9.82
CA SER A 747 -18.68 -14.92 10.12
C SER A 747 -19.48 -16.22 10.15
N GLY A 748 -18.93 -17.30 9.60
CA GLY A 748 -19.57 -18.61 9.65
C GLY A 748 -19.38 -19.32 11.00
N LEU A 749 -20.26 -20.29 11.32
CA LEU A 749 -20.12 -21.13 12.52
C LEU A 749 -18.78 -21.88 12.56
N ARG A 750 -18.43 -22.58 11.47
CA ARG A 750 -17.15 -23.30 11.34
C ARG A 750 -15.95 -22.36 11.41
N GLN A 751 -16.12 -21.14 10.89
CA GLN A 751 -15.07 -20.14 10.90
C GLN A 751 -14.70 -19.71 12.32
N VAL A 752 -15.71 -19.46 13.16
CA VAL A 752 -15.52 -19.19 14.60
C VAL A 752 -14.76 -20.33 15.29
N ASP A 753 -15.18 -21.57 15.02
CA ASP A 753 -14.57 -22.75 15.64
C ASP A 753 -13.12 -22.97 15.19
N VAL A 754 -12.86 -22.94 13.89
CA VAL A 754 -11.51 -23.04 13.31
C VAL A 754 -10.59 -21.96 13.87
N PHE A 755 -11.02 -20.70 13.89
CA PHE A 755 -10.18 -19.63 14.42
C PHE A 755 -9.88 -19.79 15.91
N THR A 756 -10.85 -20.20 16.72
CA THR A 756 -10.63 -20.45 18.15
C THR A 756 -9.56 -21.52 18.36
N GLY A 757 -9.71 -22.67 17.69
CA GLY A 757 -8.76 -23.78 17.81
C GLY A 757 -7.37 -23.45 17.28
N LEU A 758 -7.28 -22.79 16.13
CA LEU A 758 -5.99 -22.36 15.56
C LEU A 758 -5.31 -21.30 16.42
N ASN A 759 -6.05 -20.36 17.00
CA ASN A 759 -5.47 -19.36 17.91
C ASN A 759 -4.95 -20.00 19.20
N VAL A 760 -5.64 -21.00 19.75
CA VAL A 760 -5.13 -21.80 20.86
C VAL A 760 -3.88 -22.59 20.46
N LEU A 761 -3.86 -23.17 19.25
CA LEU A 761 -2.68 -23.84 18.71
C LEU A 761 -1.48 -22.88 18.60
N ILE A 762 -1.68 -21.63 18.16
CA ILE A 762 -0.64 -20.59 18.12
C ILE A 762 -0.08 -20.36 19.52
N LEU A 763 -0.93 -20.19 20.54
CA LEU A 763 -0.50 -19.96 21.92
C LEU A 763 0.31 -21.16 22.46
N LEU A 764 -0.13 -22.39 22.21
CA LEU A 764 0.58 -23.61 22.61
C LEU A 764 1.96 -23.72 21.93
N LEU A 765 2.01 -23.49 20.62
CA LEU A 765 3.25 -23.47 19.85
C LEU A 765 4.22 -22.40 20.38
N ARG A 766 3.69 -21.22 20.74
CA ARG A 766 4.52 -20.12 21.22
C ARG A 766 5.05 -20.36 22.64
N LEU A 767 4.24 -20.91 23.54
CA LEU A 767 4.68 -21.34 24.87
C LEU A 767 5.79 -22.40 24.79
N HIS A 768 5.64 -23.37 23.88
CA HIS A 768 6.66 -24.38 23.60
C HIS A 768 7.92 -23.76 23.02
N SER A 769 7.78 -22.91 22.00
CA SER A 769 8.89 -22.24 21.31
C SER A 769 9.74 -21.39 22.27
N ASP A 770 9.09 -20.65 23.16
CA ASP A 770 9.77 -19.83 24.18
C ASP A 770 10.48 -20.71 25.22
N ASN A 771 9.93 -21.89 25.54
CA ASN A 771 10.57 -22.87 26.41
C ASN A 771 11.81 -23.52 25.76
N GLN A 772 11.77 -23.83 24.46
CA GLN A 772 12.90 -24.42 23.72
C GLN A 772 14.09 -23.46 23.55
N GLN A 773 13.85 -22.16 23.60
CA GLN A 773 14.90 -21.14 23.48
C GLN A 773 15.68 -20.92 24.79
N LYS A 774 15.16 -21.41 25.93
CA LYS A 774 15.84 -21.31 27.21
C LYS A 774 17.04 -22.27 27.29
N PRO A 775 18.07 -21.95 28.09
CA PRO A 775 19.12 -22.91 28.41
C PRO A 775 18.52 -24.21 28.96
N LYS A 776 19.12 -25.36 28.67
CA LYS A 776 18.61 -26.67 29.12
C LYS A 776 18.38 -26.79 30.63
N SER A 777 19.06 -25.98 31.44
CA SER A 777 18.87 -25.93 32.90
C SER A 777 17.59 -25.20 33.35
N GLU A 778 16.98 -24.40 32.47
CA GLU A 778 15.79 -23.56 32.74
C GLU A 778 14.56 -24.00 31.94
N ALA A 779 14.73 -24.89 30.96
CA ALA A 779 13.64 -25.46 30.18
C ALA A 779 12.77 -26.38 31.06
N CYS A 780 11.45 -26.31 30.88
CA CYS A 780 10.47 -27.10 31.61
C CYS A 780 9.88 -28.18 30.70
N ASP A 781 9.99 -29.45 31.10
CA ASP A 781 9.46 -30.59 30.33
C ASP A 781 7.93 -30.58 30.20
N GLU A 782 7.23 -29.90 31.12
CA GLU A 782 5.77 -29.76 31.11
C GLU A 782 5.26 -28.81 30.01
N LEU A 783 6.13 -27.96 29.45
CA LEU A 783 5.78 -27.00 28.39
C LEU A 783 6.14 -27.51 26.99
N ILE A 784 6.52 -28.80 26.86
CA ILE A 784 6.81 -29.40 25.57
C ILE A 784 5.50 -29.80 24.90
N PHE A 785 5.21 -29.16 23.77
CA PHE A 785 3.97 -29.40 23.03
C PHE A 785 4.17 -30.38 21.87
N TYR A 786 3.29 -31.38 21.81
CA TYR A 786 3.22 -32.36 20.75
C TYR A 786 1.82 -32.28 20.13
N PRO A 787 1.62 -31.54 19.03
CA PRO A 787 0.31 -31.39 18.40
C PRO A 787 -0.40 -32.71 18.15
N CYS A 788 0.34 -33.76 17.75
CA CYS A 788 -0.18 -35.11 17.51
C CYS A 788 -0.04 -36.06 18.71
N GLY A 789 0.36 -35.59 19.89
CA GLY A 789 0.71 -36.44 21.03
C GLY A 789 2.14 -36.99 20.97
N LYS A 790 2.63 -37.57 22.07
CA LYS A 790 3.94 -38.26 22.12
C LYS A 790 3.78 -39.66 21.52
N ARG A 791 4.72 -40.13 20.70
CA ARG A 791 4.67 -41.46 20.04
C ARG A 791 4.33 -42.63 20.97
N GLU A 792 4.82 -42.61 22.20
CA GLU A 792 4.62 -43.66 23.21
C GLU A 792 3.31 -43.49 24.01
N SER A 793 2.59 -42.39 23.83
CA SER A 793 1.37 -42.07 24.54
C SER A 793 0.12 -42.58 23.83
N THR A 794 -0.93 -42.86 24.60
CA THR A 794 -2.24 -43.28 24.07
C THR A 794 -2.96 -42.17 23.29
N ASP A 795 -2.51 -40.92 23.42
CA ASP A 795 -3.04 -39.77 22.70
C ASP A 795 -2.36 -39.54 21.33
N PHE A 796 -1.39 -40.39 20.96
CA PHE A 796 -0.71 -40.24 19.68
C PHE A 796 -1.65 -40.49 18.49
N LYS A 797 -1.89 -39.45 17.69
CA LYS A 797 -2.70 -39.51 16.47
C LYS A 797 -1.93 -38.94 15.30
N THR A 798 -1.27 -39.81 14.54
CA THR A 798 -0.43 -39.48 13.37
C THR A 798 -1.10 -38.51 12.37
N HIS A 799 -2.42 -38.62 12.17
CA HIS A 799 -3.18 -37.79 11.21
C HIS A 799 -3.82 -36.54 11.82
N ARG A 800 -3.71 -36.28 13.13
CA ARG A 800 -4.41 -35.16 13.79
C ARG A 800 -4.05 -33.81 13.17
N PHE A 801 -2.76 -33.56 12.93
CA PHE A 801 -2.34 -32.29 12.33
C PHE A 801 -2.85 -32.12 10.89
N LEU A 802 -2.88 -33.19 10.10
CA LEU A 802 -3.49 -33.17 8.77
C LEU A 802 -4.99 -32.87 8.83
N GLN A 803 -5.71 -33.46 9.79
CA GLN A 803 -7.14 -33.19 10.00
C GLN A 803 -7.37 -31.72 10.38
N ILE A 804 -6.54 -31.15 11.25
CA ILE A 804 -6.59 -29.71 11.58
C ILE A 804 -6.36 -28.85 10.35
N LEU A 805 -5.33 -29.17 9.56
CA LEU A 805 -5.01 -28.46 8.33
C LEU A 805 -6.20 -28.50 7.36
N GLN A 806 -6.74 -29.69 7.08
CA GLN A 806 -7.90 -29.89 6.22
C GLN A 806 -9.17 -29.20 6.75
N TYR A 807 -9.37 -29.22 8.07
CA TYR A 807 -10.50 -28.54 8.71
C TYR A 807 -10.40 -27.03 8.53
N SER A 808 -9.20 -26.46 8.66
CA SER A 808 -8.99 -25.03 8.45
C SER A 808 -9.04 -24.60 6.98
N ASP A 809 -8.61 -25.46 6.05
CA ASP A 809 -8.66 -25.20 4.61
C ASP A 809 -10.11 -25.20 4.08
N CYS A 810 -11.09 -25.66 4.86
CA CYS A 810 -12.51 -25.43 4.57
C CYS A 810 -12.87 -23.93 4.51
N LEU A 811 -12.07 -23.04 5.12
CA LEU A 811 -12.24 -21.58 5.00
C LEU A 811 -11.57 -21.00 3.76
N GLY A 812 -10.68 -21.76 3.13
CA GLY A 812 -9.96 -21.42 1.92
C GLY A 812 -8.56 -22.04 1.91
N PRO A 813 -7.98 -22.36 0.73
CA PRO A 813 -6.68 -23.00 0.62
C PRO A 813 -5.57 -22.19 1.30
N GLY A 814 -4.74 -22.87 2.09
CA GLY A 814 -3.59 -22.24 2.75
C GLY A 814 -3.97 -21.40 3.97
N THR A 815 -5.22 -21.47 4.45
CA THR A 815 -5.64 -20.77 5.68
C THR A 815 -4.81 -21.22 6.87
N PHE A 816 -4.53 -22.52 6.97
CA PHE A 816 -3.65 -23.07 7.99
C PHE A 816 -2.29 -22.36 8.00
N THR A 817 -1.60 -22.38 6.85
CA THR A 817 -0.23 -21.90 6.72
C THR A 817 -0.14 -20.39 6.89
N ARG A 818 -1.15 -19.64 6.44
CA ARG A 818 -1.25 -18.20 6.68
C ARG A 818 -1.30 -17.84 8.17
N LEU A 819 -1.97 -18.65 8.99
CA LEU A 819 -2.15 -18.37 10.41
C LEU A 819 -1.08 -19.03 11.30
N ILE A 820 -0.72 -20.27 11.02
CA ILE A 820 0.16 -21.08 11.87
C ILE A 820 1.61 -21.07 11.37
N GLY A 821 1.83 -20.80 10.08
CA GLY A 821 3.14 -20.92 9.43
C GLY A 821 4.23 -20.09 10.10
N SER A 822 3.94 -18.85 10.48
CA SER A 822 4.88 -17.96 11.19
C SER A 822 5.20 -18.42 12.62
N HIS A 823 4.35 -19.24 13.23
CA HIS A 823 4.42 -19.66 14.64
C HIS A 823 4.95 -21.09 14.84
N SER A 824 5.33 -21.80 13.77
CA SER A 824 5.69 -23.22 13.82
C SER A 824 7.19 -23.48 14.10
N ARG A 825 7.93 -22.45 14.51
CA ARG A 825 9.33 -22.56 14.90
C ARG A 825 9.48 -23.47 16.13
N TYR A 826 10.43 -24.40 16.09
CA TYR A 826 10.63 -25.46 17.10
C TYR A 826 9.47 -26.45 17.26
N ALA A 827 8.43 -26.41 16.43
CA ALA A 827 7.28 -27.30 16.57
C ALA A 827 7.69 -28.77 16.57
N ASN A 828 7.04 -29.59 17.41
CA ASN A 828 7.30 -31.02 17.46
C ASN A 828 6.29 -31.80 16.61
N LEU A 829 6.65 -32.04 15.36
CA LEU A 829 5.87 -32.72 14.34
C LEU A 829 6.51 -34.07 13.96
N SER A 830 7.22 -34.71 14.89
CA SER A 830 7.79 -36.04 14.66
C SER A 830 6.73 -37.09 14.38
N ASP A 831 7.01 -38.00 13.44
CA ASP A 831 6.14 -39.10 13.01
C ASP A 831 4.73 -38.63 12.54
N THR A 832 4.59 -37.35 12.17
CA THR A 832 3.31 -36.81 11.69
C THR A 832 3.10 -37.13 10.22
N TYR A 833 1.84 -37.31 9.81
CA TYR A 833 1.48 -37.53 8.42
C TYR A 833 1.01 -36.21 7.79
N LEU A 834 1.85 -35.67 6.90
CA LEU A 834 1.71 -34.38 6.23
C LEU A 834 1.85 -34.51 4.70
N SER A 835 1.63 -35.71 4.15
CA SER A 835 1.69 -35.95 2.71
C SER A 835 0.74 -35.03 1.94
N GLY A 836 1.24 -34.41 0.87
CA GLY A 836 0.48 -33.53 -0.01
C GLY A 836 0.01 -32.22 0.63
N THR A 837 0.51 -31.86 1.82
CA THR A 837 0.07 -30.63 2.51
C THR A 837 0.69 -29.37 1.92
N TYR A 838 0.02 -28.24 2.10
CA TYR A 838 0.51 -26.93 1.62
C TYR A 838 1.14 -26.15 2.78
N LEU A 839 2.47 -26.16 2.85
CA LEU A 839 3.28 -25.55 3.92
C LEU A 839 4.34 -24.57 3.37
N SER A 840 4.21 -24.13 2.11
CA SER A 840 5.11 -23.19 1.46
C SER A 840 5.24 -21.90 2.28
N ASN A 841 6.47 -21.39 2.40
CA ASN A 841 6.86 -20.20 3.19
C ASN A 841 6.63 -20.30 4.71
N ALA A 842 6.25 -21.46 5.25
CA ALA A 842 6.14 -21.61 6.69
C ALA A 842 7.50 -21.45 7.38
N ASN A 843 7.49 -20.99 8.63
CA ASN A 843 8.66 -20.99 9.49
C ASN A 843 8.66 -22.25 10.36
N LEU A 844 9.36 -23.27 9.86
CA LEU A 844 9.62 -24.55 10.55
C LEU A 844 11.08 -24.63 11.02
N SER A 845 11.74 -23.49 11.22
CA SER A 845 13.13 -23.48 11.66
C SER A 845 13.26 -24.17 13.01
N SER A 846 14.27 -25.04 13.12
CA SER A 846 14.54 -25.87 14.30
C SER A 846 13.37 -26.76 14.74
N ALA A 847 12.35 -26.97 13.89
CA ALA A 847 11.27 -27.90 14.17
C ALA A 847 11.78 -29.35 14.23
N ASN A 848 11.13 -30.19 15.02
CA ASN A 848 11.36 -31.62 15.04
C ASN A 848 10.35 -32.31 14.12
N LEU A 849 10.81 -32.83 13.00
CA LEU A 849 10.05 -33.51 11.95
C LEU A 849 10.65 -34.90 11.69
N ASP A 850 11.35 -35.47 12.69
CA ASP A 850 11.90 -36.83 12.65
C ASP A 850 10.83 -37.84 12.25
N GLY A 851 11.10 -38.63 11.20
CA GLY A 851 10.18 -39.63 10.67
C GLY A 851 8.85 -39.09 10.12
N ALA A 852 8.68 -37.77 9.98
CA ALA A 852 7.46 -37.19 9.42
C ALA A 852 7.28 -37.60 7.95
N ASN A 853 6.04 -37.85 7.52
CA ASN A 853 5.72 -38.08 6.12
C ASN A 853 5.31 -36.75 5.46
N LEU A 854 6.14 -36.23 4.58
CA LEU A 854 5.94 -35.02 3.76
C LEU A 854 5.95 -35.36 2.26
N ASP A 855 5.61 -36.60 1.89
CA ASP A 855 5.59 -37.04 0.49
C ASP A 855 4.66 -36.15 -0.34
N GLY A 856 5.18 -35.60 -1.43
CA GLY A 856 4.45 -34.67 -2.31
C GLY A 856 3.98 -33.37 -1.64
N ALA A 857 4.48 -33.01 -0.46
CA ALA A 857 4.13 -31.75 0.21
C ALA A 857 4.69 -30.53 -0.55
N TYR A 858 3.99 -29.41 -0.45
CA TYR A 858 4.44 -28.11 -0.97
C TYR A 858 5.13 -27.33 0.15
N LEU A 859 6.44 -27.11 0.00
CA LEU A 859 7.35 -26.50 0.98
C LEU A 859 8.26 -25.45 0.32
N ASP A 860 7.82 -24.89 -0.81
CA ASP A 860 8.55 -23.85 -1.53
C ASP A 860 8.80 -22.64 -0.62
N GLY A 861 10.05 -22.17 -0.61
CA GLY A 861 10.46 -21.03 0.23
C GLY A 861 10.34 -21.25 1.75
N THR A 862 10.02 -22.47 2.22
CA THR A 862 9.87 -22.77 3.64
C THR A 862 11.20 -22.64 4.38
N ASN A 863 11.19 -22.05 5.57
CA ASN A 863 12.35 -22.00 6.43
C ASN A 863 12.40 -23.26 7.32
N LEU A 864 13.27 -24.19 6.98
CA LEU A 864 13.59 -25.44 7.69
C LEU A 864 15.00 -25.40 8.31
N SER A 865 15.58 -24.21 8.47
CA SER A 865 16.96 -24.09 8.97
C SER A 865 17.10 -24.70 10.37
N GLY A 866 18.12 -25.55 10.53
CA GLY A 866 18.38 -26.30 11.76
C GLY A 866 17.29 -27.30 12.15
N ALA A 867 16.29 -27.58 11.31
CA ALA A 867 15.24 -28.55 11.60
C ALA A 867 15.80 -29.97 11.70
N ASN A 868 15.19 -30.79 12.57
CA ASN A 868 15.46 -32.22 12.60
C ASN A 868 14.51 -32.94 11.65
N LEU A 869 15.05 -33.45 10.55
CA LEU A 869 14.35 -34.12 9.45
C LEU A 869 14.87 -35.56 9.26
N SER A 870 15.50 -36.14 10.29
CA SER A 870 16.07 -37.48 10.19
C SER A 870 14.99 -38.50 9.86
N GLY A 871 15.26 -39.36 8.89
CA GLY A 871 14.32 -40.39 8.45
C GLY A 871 12.98 -39.88 7.89
N ALA A 872 12.82 -38.58 7.66
CA ALA A 872 11.60 -38.02 7.10
C ALA A 872 11.40 -38.42 5.63
N TYR A 873 10.15 -38.48 5.19
CA TYR A 873 9.77 -38.82 3.82
C TYR A 873 9.38 -37.56 3.04
N PHE A 874 9.97 -37.36 1.87
CA PHE A 874 9.84 -36.21 0.98
C PHE A 874 9.78 -36.66 -0.49
N ASP A 875 9.36 -37.90 -0.77
CA ASP A 875 9.36 -38.40 -2.13
C ASP A 875 8.43 -37.54 -2.99
N GLY A 876 8.99 -36.94 -4.05
CA GLY A 876 8.29 -35.99 -4.93
C GLY A 876 7.84 -34.67 -4.28
N ALA A 877 8.37 -34.29 -3.11
CA ALA A 877 8.02 -33.02 -2.46
C ALA A 877 8.58 -31.79 -3.20
N TYR A 878 7.90 -30.65 -3.07
CA TYR A 878 8.31 -29.36 -3.66
C TYR A 878 8.99 -28.50 -2.59
N LEU A 879 10.29 -28.24 -2.73
CA LEU A 879 11.15 -27.52 -1.79
C LEU A 879 11.96 -26.43 -2.53
N ASP A 880 11.44 -25.92 -3.64
CA ASP A 880 12.16 -24.93 -4.45
C ASP A 880 12.40 -23.66 -3.62
N GLY A 881 13.65 -23.19 -3.59
CA GLY A 881 14.10 -22.06 -2.77
C GLY A 881 14.00 -22.26 -1.24
N ALA A 882 13.72 -23.46 -0.74
CA ALA A 882 13.61 -23.70 0.70
C ALA A 882 14.96 -23.49 1.43
N ASN A 883 14.90 -22.99 2.66
CA ASN A 883 16.08 -22.84 3.52
C ASN A 883 16.21 -24.04 4.45
N LEU A 884 17.07 -24.99 4.10
CA LEU A 884 17.43 -26.20 4.85
C LEU A 884 18.84 -26.10 5.48
N SER A 885 19.38 -24.88 5.63
CA SER A 885 20.73 -24.70 6.16
C SER A 885 20.87 -25.30 7.57
N ASN A 886 21.95 -26.05 7.79
CA ASN A 886 22.23 -26.78 9.01
C ASN A 886 21.14 -27.79 9.46
N ALA A 887 20.17 -28.12 8.59
CA ALA A 887 19.14 -29.11 8.92
C ALA A 887 19.74 -30.53 8.99
N ASN A 888 19.14 -31.39 9.82
CA ASN A 888 19.50 -32.80 9.89
C ASN A 888 18.56 -33.64 9.02
N LEU A 889 18.99 -33.99 7.81
CA LEU A 889 18.28 -34.84 6.85
C LEU A 889 18.88 -36.25 6.79
N SER A 890 19.56 -36.72 7.84
CA SER A 890 20.21 -38.03 7.82
C SER A 890 19.18 -39.14 7.58
N ASN A 891 19.46 -40.02 6.62
CA ASN A 891 18.57 -41.11 6.20
C ASN A 891 17.17 -40.66 5.72
N ALA A 892 17.00 -39.39 5.33
CA ALA A 892 15.74 -38.91 4.76
C ALA A 892 15.51 -39.47 3.34
N TYR A 893 14.25 -39.62 2.95
CA TYR A 893 13.83 -40.07 1.62
C TYR A 893 13.39 -38.88 0.80
N LEU A 894 14.16 -38.47 -0.21
CA LEU A 894 13.94 -37.31 -1.06
C LEU A 894 13.93 -37.71 -2.55
N SER A 895 13.46 -38.92 -2.88
CA SER A 895 13.52 -39.42 -4.25
C SER A 895 12.62 -38.54 -5.14
N GLY A 896 13.20 -37.98 -6.20
CA GLY A 896 12.49 -37.10 -7.12
C GLY A 896 11.97 -35.78 -6.50
N ALA A 897 12.47 -35.37 -5.33
CA ALA A 897 12.11 -34.09 -4.74
C ALA A 897 12.63 -32.90 -5.57
N TYR A 898 11.91 -31.78 -5.56
CA TYR A 898 12.29 -30.53 -6.23
C TYR A 898 12.95 -29.59 -5.21
N LEU A 899 14.22 -29.28 -5.39
CA LEU A 899 15.08 -28.49 -4.49
C LEU A 899 15.85 -27.42 -5.30
N ASP A 900 15.24 -26.89 -6.38
CA ASP A 900 15.88 -25.89 -7.23
C ASP A 900 16.23 -24.65 -6.39
N VAL A 901 17.49 -24.21 -6.45
CA VAL A 901 18.00 -23.03 -5.71
C VAL A 901 17.84 -23.14 -4.18
N ALA A 902 17.57 -24.33 -3.63
CA ALA A 902 17.45 -24.53 -2.19
C ALA A 902 18.78 -24.28 -1.45
N ASN A 903 18.70 -23.77 -0.22
CA ASN A 903 19.86 -23.58 0.65
C ASN A 903 20.03 -24.77 1.60
N LEU A 904 20.97 -25.66 1.30
CA LEU A 904 21.35 -26.84 2.09
C LEU A 904 22.74 -26.67 2.74
N SER A 905 23.23 -25.43 2.90
CA SER A 905 24.56 -25.19 3.45
C SER A 905 24.69 -25.76 4.87
N GLY A 906 25.76 -26.52 5.12
CA GLY A 906 26.01 -27.21 6.39
C GLY A 906 24.99 -28.30 6.77
N ALA A 907 24.06 -28.68 5.88
CA ALA A 907 23.05 -29.70 6.18
C ALA A 907 23.68 -31.09 6.30
N ASN A 908 23.10 -31.94 7.17
CA ASN A 908 23.48 -33.34 7.29
C ASN A 908 22.57 -34.23 6.44
N LEU A 909 23.05 -34.69 5.28
CA LEU A 909 22.35 -35.56 4.33
C LEU A 909 22.94 -36.99 4.34
N SER A 910 23.64 -37.39 5.42
CA SER A 910 24.29 -38.69 5.47
C SER A 910 23.28 -39.83 5.29
N GLY A 911 23.53 -40.71 4.32
CA GLY A 911 22.63 -41.82 3.99
C GLY A 911 21.28 -41.43 3.38
N ALA A 912 21.05 -40.15 3.04
CA ALA A 912 19.80 -39.70 2.43
C ALA A 912 19.62 -40.25 1.01
N ASN A 913 18.38 -40.51 0.60
CA ASN A 913 18.04 -40.91 -0.77
C ASN A 913 17.59 -39.69 -1.58
N LEU A 914 18.45 -39.17 -2.44
CA LEU A 914 18.22 -38.06 -3.37
C LEU A 914 18.13 -38.55 -4.83
N SER A 915 17.78 -39.82 -5.06
CA SER A 915 17.74 -40.39 -6.41
C SER A 915 16.75 -39.62 -7.29
N GLY A 916 17.22 -39.13 -8.44
CA GLY A 916 16.40 -38.34 -9.36
C GLY A 916 15.93 -36.97 -8.84
N ALA A 917 16.40 -36.52 -7.67
CA ALA A 917 16.04 -35.20 -7.13
C ALA A 917 16.59 -34.06 -8.01
N ASN A 918 15.87 -32.95 -8.06
CA ASN A 918 16.32 -31.72 -8.72
C ASN A 918 17.00 -30.80 -7.70
N LEU A 919 18.32 -30.67 -7.76
CA LEU A 919 19.16 -29.78 -6.93
C LEU A 919 19.85 -28.70 -7.79
N SER A 920 19.30 -28.38 -8.96
CA SER A 920 19.85 -27.35 -9.84
C SER A 920 19.98 -26.01 -9.11
N GLY A 921 21.16 -25.38 -9.20
CA GLY A 921 21.49 -24.13 -8.52
C GLY A 921 21.54 -24.19 -6.98
N ALA A 922 21.33 -25.36 -6.34
CA ALA A 922 21.26 -25.46 -4.89
C ALA A 922 22.61 -25.17 -4.20
N ASN A 923 22.56 -24.61 -3.00
CA ASN A 923 23.75 -24.38 -2.17
C ASN A 923 23.96 -25.54 -1.17
N LEU A 924 24.89 -26.43 -1.46
CA LEU A 924 25.30 -27.58 -0.65
C LEU A 924 26.66 -27.34 0.05
N SER A 925 27.10 -26.09 0.19
CA SER A 925 28.41 -25.79 0.76
C SER A 925 28.54 -26.32 2.20
N GLY A 926 29.61 -27.07 2.48
CA GLY A 926 29.85 -27.71 3.78
C GLY A 926 28.86 -28.82 4.16
N ALA A 927 27.96 -29.25 3.27
CA ALA A 927 26.98 -30.29 3.58
C ALA A 927 27.64 -31.68 3.73
N ASN A 928 27.09 -32.54 4.59
CA ASN A 928 27.51 -33.93 4.72
C ASN A 928 26.64 -34.85 3.87
N LEU A 929 27.16 -35.30 2.73
CA LEU A 929 26.51 -36.24 1.80
C LEU A 929 27.08 -37.67 1.90
N SER A 930 27.78 -38.00 2.99
CA SER A 930 28.43 -39.31 3.14
C SER A 930 27.41 -40.45 3.03
N GLY A 931 27.65 -41.39 2.12
CA GLY A 931 26.74 -42.50 1.85
C GLY A 931 25.39 -42.13 1.20
N ALA A 932 25.21 -40.89 0.74
CA ALA A 932 23.95 -40.47 0.11
C ALA A 932 23.76 -41.09 -1.29
N TYR A 933 22.50 -41.36 -1.65
CA TYR A 933 22.13 -41.88 -2.98
C TYR A 933 21.70 -40.74 -3.89
N LEU A 934 22.53 -40.36 -4.85
CA LEU A 934 22.30 -39.25 -5.80
C LEU A 934 22.15 -39.75 -7.24
N SER A 935 21.79 -41.03 -7.44
CA SER A 935 21.73 -41.59 -8.78
C SER A 935 20.68 -40.88 -9.63
N GLY A 936 21.09 -40.36 -10.79
CA GLY A 936 20.22 -39.59 -11.69
C GLY A 936 19.80 -38.19 -11.18
N ALA A 937 20.39 -37.68 -10.10
CA ALA A 937 20.06 -36.35 -9.57
C ALA A 937 20.54 -35.22 -10.49
N TYR A 938 19.80 -34.11 -10.54
CA TYR A 938 20.19 -32.90 -11.27
C TYR A 938 20.92 -31.97 -10.32
N LEU A 939 22.19 -31.64 -10.60
CA LEU A 939 23.05 -30.80 -9.77
C LEU A 939 23.67 -29.66 -10.61
N ASP A 940 23.06 -29.31 -11.75
CA ASP A 940 23.63 -28.28 -12.61
C ASP A 940 23.68 -26.93 -11.91
N GLY A 941 24.84 -26.28 -11.95
CA GLY A 941 25.09 -25.02 -11.24
C GLY A 941 25.12 -25.12 -9.70
N ALA A 942 24.99 -26.31 -9.10
CA ALA A 942 24.98 -26.48 -7.65
C ALA A 942 26.34 -26.17 -7.01
N ASN A 943 26.35 -25.62 -5.79
CA ASN A 943 27.56 -25.34 -5.03
C ASN A 943 27.84 -26.41 -3.98
N LEU A 944 28.77 -27.33 -4.23
CA LEU A 944 29.22 -28.37 -3.29
C LEU A 944 30.56 -28.03 -2.60
N SER A 945 30.97 -26.76 -2.56
CA SER A 945 32.24 -26.37 -1.94
C SER A 945 32.33 -26.83 -0.48
N GLY A 946 33.36 -27.63 -0.17
CA GLY A 946 33.57 -28.17 1.17
C GLY A 946 32.58 -29.28 1.61
N ALA A 947 31.75 -29.80 0.70
CA ALA A 947 30.85 -30.91 1.02
C ALA A 947 31.60 -32.25 1.20
N TYR A 948 31.10 -33.12 2.08
CA TYR A 948 31.63 -34.47 2.32
C TYR A 948 30.88 -35.49 1.47
N LEU A 949 31.57 -36.18 0.54
CA LEU A 949 30.97 -37.11 -0.42
C LEU A 949 31.40 -38.58 -0.21
N ASP A 950 31.94 -38.92 0.95
CA ASP A 950 32.50 -40.25 1.21
C ASP A 950 31.42 -41.34 1.05
N GLY A 951 31.59 -42.21 0.05
CA GLY A 951 30.63 -43.28 -0.26
C GLY A 951 29.32 -42.82 -0.92
N ALA A 952 29.20 -41.56 -1.36
CA ALA A 952 28.04 -41.07 -2.09
C ALA A 952 27.94 -41.70 -3.49
N ASN A 953 26.73 -42.10 -3.90
CA ASN A 953 26.48 -42.65 -5.23
C ASN A 953 25.99 -41.56 -6.20
N LEU A 954 26.87 -41.04 -7.04
CA LEU A 954 26.58 -40.02 -8.05
C LEU A 954 26.29 -40.61 -9.45
N SER A 955 25.93 -41.89 -9.56
CA SER A 955 25.76 -42.53 -10.88
C SER A 955 24.69 -41.87 -11.74
N GLY A 956 25.07 -41.33 -12.90
CA GLY A 956 24.16 -40.64 -13.80
C GLY A 956 23.68 -39.26 -13.33
N ALA A 957 24.28 -38.69 -12.27
CA ALA A 957 23.97 -37.33 -11.83
C ALA A 957 24.47 -36.28 -12.84
N ASN A 958 23.69 -35.22 -13.07
CA ASN A 958 24.09 -34.10 -13.91
C ASN A 958 24.87 -33.05 -13.09
N LEU A 959 26.20 -33.01 -13.24
CA LEU A 959 27.08 -32.07 -12.51
C LEU A 959 27.48 -30.83 -13.34
N SER A 960 26.75 -30.51 -14.43
CA SER A 960 27.19 -29.45 -15.33
C SER A 960 27.27 -28.09 -14.63
N GLY A 961 28.44 -27.45 -14.61
CA GLY A 961 28.61 -26.15 -13.93
C GLY A 961 28.57 -26.21 -12.39
N ALA A 962 28.54 -27.41 -11.79
CA ALA A 962 28.60 -27.56 -10.35
C ALA A 962 30.00 -27.20 -9.79
N ILE A 963 30.03 -26.57 -8.60
CA ILE A 963 31.28 -26.26 -7.89
C ILE A 963 31.61 -27.44 -6.95
N MET A 964 32.62 -28.23 -7.30
CA MET A 964 33.00 -29.44 -6.55
C MET A 964 33.88 -29.16 -5.32
N PRO A 965 33.91 -30.05 -4.30
CA PRO A 965 34.85 -29.96 -3.20
C PRO A 965 36.31 -30.03 -3.65
N GLN A 966 37.22 -29.38 -2.93
CA GLN A 966 38.66 -29.45 -3.23
C GLN A 966 39.17 -30.90 -3.11
N GLY A 967 39.92 -31.36 -4.11
CA GLY A 967 40.49 -32.71 -4.14
C GLY A 967 39.57 -33.78 -4.76
N PHE A 968 38.36 -33.42 -5.20
CA PHE A 968 37.49 -34.31 -5.94
C PHE A 968 37.90 -34.31 -7.42
N THR A 969 38.52 -35.40 -7.89
CA THR A 969 38.83 -35.61 -9.31
C THR A 969 37.81 -36.55 -9.93
N SER A 970 37.18 -36.11 -11.03
CA SER A 970 36.15 -36.81 -11.82
C SER A 970 36.51 -38.24 -12.20
#